data_AF-A0A9E1UTY4-F1
#
_entry.id   AF-A0A9E1UTY4-F1
#
_cell.length_a   1.000
_cell.length_b   1.000
_cell.length_c   1.000
_cell.angle_alpha   90.00
_cell.angle_beta   90.00
_cell.angle_gamma   90.00
#
_symmetry.space_group_name_H-M   'P 1'
#
loop_
_entity.id
_entity.type
_entity.pdbx_description
1 polymer ?
#
loop_
_entity_poly.entity_id
_entity_poly.type
_entity_poly.pdbx_seq_one_letter_code
_entity_poly.pdbx_strand_id
1 'polypeptide(L)'
;MVHTAGRDAFSCAVSTALLVSSLAAAAVPQLLIIDSGKLAPVTMDGDSPRFHIPAGSRLARNEHPRIVLVKEDLAALRQRLRDPLIAKEFAAMKARVAYRHGRGWPTSPLAEALLYKLTGEATHLQNLLKTMRPEKPSFLYGWAAALDLVWDDLDADTQRAFSDGVTAAVRKGGSLYWRPCLHLCAAVYEGGKGPNDAELLARMKQDHQRYLVDWTRKLDGWAAGRGGSDMSHGYNGEHAYWEPFCHVIAWSHATGEDYIGWAQFPKYQSAFYFYHLLPVMKPLAVEKIGVTRTVDDPSAITPTHAGANGLVFLTHSRENDGLGLTWMDLFREQEPAWNRGRDAMGRVLWWNPEQQPLDYTTLPKTRLFPTSGHVVMRSGWTPGATFATFRCGRFGQIDGYWGRNNADNLSFTIRKHGPLAIDSGPVHSQNVSILGFRAGRHGESARAIADYGRQTIAHNSITIGDQEFTHMDWRGNPRSAVVRRGGQSVPQQKEWWQAWGFDGPQREFQEGRITAYRTHPAFDYACGDAFHSYPPGWVEEITRQFIYIKPDVFVVYDRVTVPDGKEQPCWLLHSLREPRSRGAERALSPDEIGPQFLWDGKQANPHPNPGGHFAMGGDSFLVESGSHTEVGKGWLMVRTLFPKVAACERRKIGGQ
;
A
#
# COMPACT_ATOMS: atom_id res chain seq x y z
N MET A 1 17.07 -62.86 -39.00
CA MET A 1 16.92 -62.02 -40.20
C MET A 1 16.87 -60.57 -39.73
N VAL A 2 18.04 -59.96 -39.56
CA VAL A 2 18.69 -59.04 -40.52
C VAL A 2 18.07 -57.63 -40.45
N HIS A 3 18.82 -56.72 -39.79
CA HIS A 3 19.05 -55.30 -40.07
C HIS A 3 17.83 -54.32 -40.10
N THR A 4 17.90 -53.07 -39.60
CA THR A 4 19.02 -52.21 -39.18
C THR A 4 18.50 -50.95 -38.48
N ALA A 5 19.35 -50.41 -37.58
CA ALA A 5 19.71 -49.00 -37.34
C ALA A 5 18.64 -47.99 -36.83
N GLY A 6 18.95 -47.06 -35.92
CA GLY A 6 20.23 -46.75 -35.30
C GLY A 6 20.07 -45.95 -34.00
N ARG A 7 20.92 -46.30 -33.03
CA ARG A 7 21.31 -45.55 -31.84
C ARG A 7 22.80 -45.79 -31.67
N ASP A 8 23.49 -44.81 -31.10
CA ASP A 8 24.92 -44.71 -30.72
C ASP A 8 25.59 -43.56 -31.48
N ALA A 9 26.44 -42.71 -30.90
CA ALA A 9 26.90 -42.50 -29.54
C ALA A 9 27.62 -41.12 -29.56
N PHE A 10 27.98 -40.57 -28.40
CA PHE A 10 29.36 -40.22 -28.07
C PHE A 10 29.42 -39.25 -26.87
N SER A 11 29.80 -39.83 -25.73
CA SER A 11 30.59 -39.18 -24.69
C SER A 11 32.06 -39.21 -25.13
N CYS A 12 32.74 -38.06 -25.20
CA CYS A 12 34.08 -37.87 -24.62
C CYS A 12 34.56 -36.42 -24.75
N ALA A 13 34.95 -35.85 -23.61
CA ALA A 13 36.04 -34.89 -23.35
C ALA A 13 36.28 -33.70 -24.28
N VAL A 14 36.08 -32.48 -23.74
CA VAL A 14 37.05 -31.38 -23.87
C VAL A 14 37.16 -30.67 -22.51
N SER A 15 38.20 -31.03 -21.75
CA SER A 15 38.79 -30.16 -20.74
C SER A 15 39.65 -29.13 -21.45
N THR A 16 39.24 -27.87 -21.46
CA THR A 16 40.14 -26.74 -21.71
C THR A 16 40.08 -25.83 -20.50
N ALA A 17 41.22 -25.74 -19.82
CA ALA A 17 41.45 -24.88 -18.68
C ALA A 17 41.20 -23.42 -19.04
N LEU A 18 40.13 -22.85 -18.51
CA LEU A 18 40.00 -21.41 -18.28
C LEU A 18 40.50 -21.15 -16.86
N LEU A 19 41.82 -20.94 -16.74
CA LEU A 19 42.42 -20.19 -15.64
C LEU A 19 41.94 -18.73 -15.76
N VAL A 20 40.67 -18.49 -15.47
CA VAL A 20 40.24 -17.17 -15.02
C VAL A 20 40.72 -17.09 -13.60
N SER A 21 41.67 -16.19 -13.34
CA SER A 21 42.03 -15.78 -11.99
C SER A 21 40.75 -15.40 -11.26
N SER A 22 40.21 -16.30 -10.44
CA SER A 22 39.22 -15.96 -9.44
C SER A 22 39.96 -15.17 -8.36
N LEU A 23 40.21 -13.88 -8.62
CA LEU A 23 40.04 -12.91 -7.57
C LEU A 23 38.58 -13.06 -7.17
N ALA A 24 38.31 -13.90 -6.17
CA ALA A 24 37.03 -13.91 -5.51
C ALA A 24 36.79 -12.45 -5.12
N ALA A 25 35.86 -11.78 -5.81
CA ALA A 25 35.43 -10.46 -5.40
C ALA A 25 35.03 -10.63 -3.93
N ALA A 26 35.70 -9.90 -3.04
CA ALA A 26 35.39 -10.00 -1.62
C ALA A 26 33.90 -9.69 -1.47
N ALA A 27 33.14 -10.63 -0.92
CA ALA A 27 31.70 -10.50 -0.76
C ALA A 27 31.38 -9.16 -0.09
N VAL A 28 30.39 -8.45 -0.63
CA VAL A 28 30.02 -7.13 -0.13
C VAL A 28 29.61 -7.26 1.35
N PRO A 29 30.25 -6.54 2.28
CA PRO A 29 29.97 -6.71 3.70
C PRO A 29 28.49 -6.53 4.02
N GLN A 30 27.91 -7.46 4.78
CA GLN A 30 26.53 -7.35 5.22
C GLN A 30 26.42 -6.55 6.52
N LEU A 31 25.43 -5.67 6.58
CA LEU A 31 25.10 -4.93 7.81
C LEU A 31 24.43 -5.86 8.83
N LEU A 32 24.46 -5.47 10.11
CA LEU A 32 23.94 -6.25 11.23
C LEU A 32 22.54 -6.81 10.96
N ILE A 33 21.60 -5.96 10.56
CA ILE A 33 20.18 -6.34 10.38
C ILE A 33 19.89 -7.14 9.11
N ILE A 34 20.86 -7.27 8.21
CA ILE A 34 20.73 -8.12 7.01
C ILE A 34 20.98 -9.58 7.38
N ASP A 35 21.91 -9.82 8.30
CA ASP A 35 22.30 -11.16 8.75
C ASP A 35 21.49 -11.56 9.99
N SER A 36 20.47 -12.41 9.81
CA SER A 36 19.63 -12.89 10.91
C SER A 36 20.42 -13.64 11.99
N GLY A 37 21.56 -14.26 11.64
CA GLY A 37 22.40 -14.99 12.57
C GLY A 37 23.13 -14.11 13.59
N LYS A 38 23.18 -12.78 13.36
CA LYS A 38 23.81 -11.82 14.27
C LYS A 38 22.86 -11.19 15.28
N LEU A 39 21.56 -11.46 15.20
CA LEU A 39 20.55 -10.93 16.11
C LEU A 39 20.05 -12.03 17.04
N ALA A 40 19.79 -11.68 18.30
CA ALA A 40 19.18 -12.59 19.24
C ALA A 40 17.69 -12.78 18.93
N PRO A 41 17.07 -13.91 19.28
CA PRO A 41 15.62 -14.04 19.22
C PRO A 41 14.92 -12.97 20.06
N VAL A 42 13.75 -12.51 19.62
CA VAL A 42 12.91 -11.58 20.37
C VAL A 42 12.52 -12.21 21.71
N THR A 43 12.68 -11.47 22.81
CA THR A 43 12.19 -11.91 24.12
C THR A 43 10.66 -11.94 24.14
N MET A 44 10.09 -13.11 24.44
CA MET A 44 8.63 -13.34 24.44
C MET A 44 8.05 -13.46 25.86
N ASP A 45 6.77 -13.11 25.99
CA ASP A 45 5.87 -13.38 27.12
C ASP A 45 4.63 -14.08 26.55
N GLY A 46 4.58 -15.41 26.69
CA GLY A 46 3.68 -16.26 25.90
C GLY A 46 3.94 -16.08 24.40
N ASP A 47 2.89 -15.78 23.64
CA ASP A 47 2.96 -15.55 22.18
C ASP A 47 3.25 -14.09 21.81
N SER A 48 3.61 -13.24 22.79
CA SER A 48 3.81 -11.80 22.60
C SER A 48 5.22 -11.32 22.86
N PRO A 49 5.80 -10.46 22.00
CA PRO A 49 7.03 -9.78 22.36
C PRO A 49 6.85 -9.00 23.65
N ARG A 50 7.77 -9.20 24.59
CA ARG A 50 7.81 -8.52 25.87
C ARG A 50 8.56 -7.20 25.71
N PHE A 51 8.12 -6.15 26.40
CA PHE A 51 8.97 -4.97 26.58
C PHE A 51 10.18 -5.35 27.44
N HIS A 52 11.36 -5.35 26.84
CA HIS A 52 12.62 -5.70 27.47
C HIS A 52 13.74 -4.89 26.83
N ILE A 53 14.62 -4.32 27.67
CA ILE A 53 15.87 -3.70 27.24
C ILE A 53 16.99 -4.62 27.73
N PRO A 54 17.61 -5.44 26.85
CA PRO A 54 18.69 -6.33 27.27
C PRO A 54 19.85 -5.54 27.88
N ALA A 55 20.40 -5.99 29.01
CA ALA A 55 21.47 -5.27 29.72
C ALA A 55 22.73 -5.06 28.85
N GLY A 56 23.01 -5.99 27.92
CA GLY A 56 24.09 -5.92 26.95
C GLY A 56 23.75 -5.16 25.66
N SER A 57 22.59 -4.51 25.57
CA SER A 57 22.16 -3.79 24.38
C SER A 57 22.80 -2.40 24.27
N ARG A 58 22.81 -1.84 23.06
CA ARG A 58 23.26 -0.46 22.79
C ARG A 58 22.37 0.56 23.48
N LEU A 59 21.08 0.25 23.59
CA LEU A 59 20.12 1.08 24.31
C LEU A 59 20.47 1.15 25.81
N ALA A 60 20.75 0.01 26.46
CA ALA A 60 21.14 -0.04 27.87
C ALA A 60 22.50 0.65 28.14
N ARG A 61 23.44 0.54 27.21
CA ARG A 61 24.79 1.12 27.35
C ARG A 61 24.90 2.61 27.00
N ASN A 62 23.82 3.24 26.56
CA ASN A 62 23.86 4.58 25.99
C ASN A 62 24.82 4.70 24.78
N GLU A 63 24.82 3.70 23.89
CA GLU A 63 25.73 3.65 22.74
C GLU A 63 25.02 4.09 21.45
N HIS A 64 25.61 5.07 20.75
CA HIS A 64 25.11 5.61 19.48
C HIS A 64 26.08 5.34 18.33
N PRO A 65 25.63 5.15 17.08
CA PRO A 65 24.23 5.05 16.65
C PRO A 65 23.61 3.70 16.98
N ARG A 66 22.29 3.68 17.08
CA ARG A 66 21.49 2.50 17.42
C ARG A 66 20.07 2.49 16.83
N ILE A 67 19.73 3.41 15.92
CA ILE A 67 18.40 3.49 15.30
C ILE A 67 18.38 2.88 13.90
N VAL A 68 19.14 3.44 12.95
CA VAL A 68 19.12 2.96 11.54
C VAL A 68 20.26 2.00 11.21
N LEU A 69 21.35 2.08 11.98
CA LEU A 69 22.56 1.27 11.87
C LEU A 69 23.37 1.42 13.16
N VAL A 70 24.41 0.60 13.33
CA VAL A 70 25.30 0.62 14.51
C VAL A 70 26.75 1.03 14.16
N LYS A 71 27.61 1.24 15.17
CA LYS A 71 29.03 1.62 14.94
C LYS A 71 29.74 0.65 14.00
N GLU A 72 29.50 -0.65 14.15
CA GLU A 72 30.09 -1.69 13.30
C GLU A 72 29.65 -1.57 11.84
N ASP A 73 28.39 -1.16 11.61
CA ASP A 73 27.83 -0.98 10.27
C ASP A 73 28.47 0.21 9.54
N LEU A 74 28.93 1.26 10.23
CA LEU A 74 29.62 2.38 9.58
C LEU A 74 30.94 1.92 8.93
N ALA A 75 31.67 1.02 9.59
CA ALA A 75 32.88 0.43 9.01
C ALA A 75 32.54 -0.44 7.80
N ALA A 76 31.51 -1.29 7.94
CA ALA A 76 31.03 -2.13 6.84
C ALA A 76 30.56 -1.28 5.65
N LEU A 77 29.81 -0.19 5.87
CA LEU A 77 29.35 0.72 4.83
C LEU A 77 30.51 1.35 4.06
N ARG A 78 31.56 1.84 4.74
CA ARG A 78 32.75 2.38 4.05
C ARG A 78 33.43 1.33 3.16
N GLN A 79 33.42 0.07 3.56
CA GLN A 79 33.92 -1.02 2.72
C GLN A 79 32.95 -1.33 1.56
N ARG A 80 31.63 -1.34 1.80
CA ARG A 80 30.60 -1.51 0.75
C ARG A 80 30.72 -0.47 -0.35
N LEU A 81 31.12 0.78 -0.04
CA LEU A 81 31.35 1.84 -1.04
C LEU A 81 32.49 1.54 -2.03
N ARG A 82 33.30 0.48 -1.82
CA ARG A 82 34.30 0.03 -2.80
C ARG A 82 33.67 -0.78 -3.94
N ASP A 83 32.47 -1.31 -3.74
CA ASP A 83 31.72 -1.96 -4.81
C ASP A 83 31.24 -0.89 -5.82
N PRO A 84 31.50 -1.07 -7.13
CA PRO A 84 31.15 -0.07 -8.14
C PRO A 84 29.65 0.25 -8.23
N LEU A 85 28.78 -0.73 -7.98
CA LEU A 85 27.33 -0.54 -8.04
C LEU A 85 26.87 0.25 -6.82
N ILE A 86 27.37 -0.07 -5.63
CA ILE A 86 27.05 0.69 -4.41
C ILE A 86 27.63 2.11 -4.47
N ALA A 87 28.85 2.28 -5.00
CA ALA A 87 29.47 3.60 -5.20
C ALA A 87 28.62 4.50 -6.11
N LYS A 88 28.03 3.93 -7.18
CA LYS A 88 27.10 4.63 -8.07
C LYS A 88 25.84 5.10 -7.32
N GLU A 89 25.27 4.26 -6.47
CA GLU A 89 24.11 4.63 -5.65
C GLU A 89 24.45 5.72 -4.62
N PHE A 90 25.65 5.66 -4.04
CA PHE A 90 26.14 6.70 -3.14
C PHE A 90 26.32 8.05 -3.86
N ALA A 91 26.88 8.04 -5.08
CA ALA A 91 26.96 9.24 -5.92
C ALA A 91 25.57 9.80 -6.27
N ALA A 92 24.59 8.93 -6.57
CA ALA A 92 23.20 9.34 -6.81
C ALA A 92 22.56 9.98 -5.57
N MET A 93 22.82 9.43 -4.37
CA MET A 93 22.38 10.02 -3.11
C MET A 93 22.98 11.41 -2.90
N LYS A 94 24.30 11.59 -3.12
CA LYS A 94 24.98 12.89 -3.01
C LYS A 94 24.41 13.91 -4.02
N ALA A 95 24.25 13.50 -5.27
CA ALA A 95 23.69 14.35 -6.33
C ALA A 95 22.26 14.80 -6.00
N ARG A 96 21.43 13.92 -5.43
CA ARG A 96 20.07 14.26 -5.00
C ARG A 96 20.05 15.30 -3.88
N VAL A 97 20.91 15.15 -2.87
CA VAL A 97 21.03 16.14 -1.78
C VAL A 97 21.47 17.49 -2.34
N ALA A 98 22.50 17.53 -3.19
CA ALA A 98 22.97 18.75 -3.84
C ALA A 98 21.89 19.43 -4.70
N TYR A 99 21.15 18.65 -5.50
CA TYR A 99 20.05 19.16 -6.33
C TYR A 99 18.97 19.86 -5.49
N ARG A 100 18.60 19.27 -4.35
CA ARG A 100 17.57 19.85 -3.47
C ARG A 100 18.05 21.13 -2.79
N HIS A 101 19.30 21.17 -2.34
CA HIS A 101 19.92 22.41 -1.85
C HIS A 101 19.89 23.51 -2.90
N GLY A 102 20.27 23.21 -4.15
CA GLY A 102 20.23 24.17 -5.27
C GLY A 102 18.84 24.72 -5.60
N ARG A 103 17.77 24.05 -5.13
CA ARG A 103 16.37 24.48 -5.27
C ARG A 103 15.80 25.12 -4.01
N GLY A 104 16.57 25.20 -2.92
CA GLY A 104 16.07 25.60 -1.60
C GLY A 104 15.02 24.62 -1.03
N TRP A 105 15.01 23.37 -1.49
CA TRP A 105 14.04 22.36 -1.06
C TRP A 105 14.56 21.62 0.18
N PRO A 106 13.67 21.19 1.10
CA PRO A 106 14.07 20.41 2.27
C PRO A 106 14.80 19.11 1.88
N THR A 107 15.96 18.83 2.45
CA THR A 107 16.71 17.57 2.25
C THR A 107 16.27 16.50 3.26
N SER A 108 16.67 15.24 3.01
CA SER A 108 16.46 14.16 3.97
C SER A 108 17.48 14.30 5.11
N PRO A 109 17.07 14.46 6.39
CA PRO A 109 18.01 14.56 7.50
C PRO A 109 18.94 13.34 7.59
N LEU A 110 18.39 12.13 7.38
CA LEU A 110 19.16 10.90 7.38
C LEU A 110 20.20 10.85 6.25
N ALA A 111 19.87 11.37 5.07
CA ALA A 111 20.84 11.42 3.97
C ALA A 111 22.00 12.39 4.27
N GLU A 112 21.74 13.55 4.87
CA GLU A 112 22.78 14.48 5.31
C GLU A 112 23.70 13.84 6.37
N ALA A 113 23.10 13.19 7.38
CA ALA A 113 23.86 12.50 8.43
C ALA A 113 24.74 11.37 7.86
N LEU A 114 24.21 10.57 6.94
CA LEU A 114 24.98 9.51 6.27
C LEU A 114 26.12 10.08 5.42
N LEU A 115 25.86 11.13 4.63
CA LEU A 115 26.92 11.78 3.85
C LEU A 115 28.02 12.31 4.77
N TYR A 116 27.66 13.01 5.85
CA TYR A 116 28.64 13.47 6.85
C TYR A 116 29.47 12.31 7.43
N LYS A 117 28.83 11.23 7.91
CA LYS A 117 29.55 10.09 8.52
C LYS A 117 30.43 9.32 7.54
N LEU A 118 30.08 9.30 6.26
CA LEU A 118 30.81 8.56 5.23
C LEU A 118 31.90 9.40 4.54
N THR A 119 31.74 10.73 4.41
CA THR A 119 32.72 11.61 3.74
C THR A 119 33.55 12.46 4.68
N GLY A 120 33.05 12.74 5.90
CA GLY A 120 33.65 13.71 6.82
C GLY A 120 33.43 15.18 6.43
N GLU A 121 32.66 15.47 5.38
CA GLU A 121 32.40 16.84 4.91
C GLU A 121 31.50 17.58 5.91
N ALA A 122 32.08 18.48 6.71
CA ALA A 122 31.39 19.22 7.78
C ALA A 122 30.16 20.03 7.32
N THR A 123 30.09 20.41 6.04
CA THR A 123 28.95 21.13 5.46
C THR A 123 27.64 20.35 5.60
N HIS A 124 27.67 19.01 5.54
CA HIS A 124 26.49 18.18 5.73
C HIS A 124 25.97 18.24 7.17
N LEU A 125 26.86 18.15 8.17
CA LEU A 125 26.50 18.33 9.57
C LEU A 125 25.95 19.73 9.84
N GLN A 126 26.60 20.77 9.31
CA GLN A 126 26.13 22.16 9.44
C GLN A 126 24.72 22.36 8.85
N ASN A 127 24.46 21.79 7.67
CA ASN A 127 23.14 21.87 7.03
C ASN A 127 22.07 21.10 7.81
N LEU A 128 22.42 19.92 8.33
CA LEU A 128 21.56 19.15 9.20
C LEU A 128 21.14 19.96 10.43
N LEU A 129 22.11 20.49 11.17
CA LEU A 129 21.88 21.25 12.42
C LEU A 129 21.11 22.56 12.22
N LYS A 130 21.18 23.20 11.05
CA LYS A 130 20.30 24.35 10.71
C LYS A 130 18.81 24.00 10.72
N THR A 131 18.48 22.74 10.44
CA THR A 131 17.08 22.27 10.32
C THR A 131 16.61 21.52 11.57
N MET A 132 17.53 20.94 12.34
CA MET A 132 17.24 20.17 13.53
C MET A 132 17.22 21.06 14.77
N ARG A 133 16.02 21.49 15.18
CA ARG A 133 15.83 22.38 16.32
C ARG A 133 15.34 21.61 17.56
N PRO A 134 16.09 21.62 18.69
CA PRO A 134 15.70 20.90 19.91
C PRO A 134 14.31 21.28 20.43
N GLU A 135 13.92 22.55 20.32
CA GLU A 135 12.63 23.07 20.76
C GLU A 135 11.45 22.69 19.84
N LYS A 136 11.75 22.12 18.67
CA LYS A 136 10.78 21.64 17.66
C LYS A 136 11.22 20.28 17.10
N PRO A 137 11.28 19.22 17.94
CA PRO A 137 11.67 17.91 17.48
C PRO A 137 10.66 17.39 16.44
N SER A 138 11.15 16.60 15.48
CA SER A 138 10.32 15.99 14.46
C SER A 138 10.12 14.50 14.74
N PHE A 139 8.88 14.04 14.59
CA PHE A 139 8.50 12.62 14.72
C PHE A 139 8.76 11.82 13.45
N LEU A 140 9.39 12.44 12.46
CA LEU A 140 9.79 11.76 11.24
C LEU A 140 10.95 10.81 11.57
N TYR A 141 10.83 9.52 11.24
CA TYR A 141 11.88 8.52 11.47
C TYR A 141 13.26 8.98 11.01
N GLY A 142 13.35 9.56 9.80
CA GLY A 142 14.60 10.08 9.26
C GLY A 142 15.25 11.19 10.11
N TRP A 143 14.47 11.92 10.91
CA TRP A 143 15.00 12.94 11.85
C TRP A 143 15.63 12.27 13.08
N ALA A 144 14.94 11.32 13.71
CA ALA A 144 15.46 10.60 14.87
C ALA A 144 16.70 9.76 14.50
N ALA A 145 16.66 9.08 13.35
CA ALA A 145 17.80 8.35 12.82
C ALA A 145 18.99 9.26 12.52
N ALA A 146 18.75 10.49 12.04
CA ALA A 146 19.82 11.47 11.83
C ALA A 146 20.41 11.98 13.15
N LEU A 147 19.56 12.30 14.14
CA LEU A 147 19.99 12.71 15.48
C LEU A 147 20.89 11.64 16.12
N ASP A 148 20.41 10.40 16.11
CA ASP A 148 21.14 9.24 16.64
C ASP A 148 22.48 9.01 15.95
N LEU A 149 22.54 9.20 14.63
CA LEU A 149 23.79 9.09 13.87
C LEU A 149 24.84 10.11 14.30
N VAL A 150 24.44 11.36 14.53
CA VAL A 150 25.38 12.45 14.86
C VAL A 150 25.49 12.73 16.35
N TRP A 151 24.86 11.91 17.21
CA TRP A 151 24.76 12.15 18.65
C TRP A 151 26.13 12.37 19.30
N ASP A 152 27.08 11.47 19.02
CA ASP A 152 28.45 11.52 19.54
C ASP A 152 29.26 12.72 19.01
N ASP A 153 28.77 13.46 17.99
CA ASP A 153 29.43 14.68 17.46
C ASP A 153 28.87 15.97 18.07
N LEU A 154 27.82 15.89 18.89
CA LEU A 154 27.20 17.03 19.57
C LEU A 154 27.85 17.27 20.94
N ASP A 155 27.96 18.53 21.35
CA ASP A 155 28.34 18.85 22.73
C ASP A 155 27.23 18.47 23.73
N ALA A 156 27.61 18.35 25.01
CA ALA A 156 26.72 17.89 26.07
C ALA A 156 25.50 18.81 26.28
N ASP A 157 25.66 20.13 26.09
CA ASP A 157 24.56 21.09 26.23
C ASP A 157 23.54 20.91 25.10
N THR A 158 24.02 20.66 23.88
CA THR A 158 23.18 20.38 22.71
C THR A 158 22.47 19.04 22.84
N GLN A 159 23.18 17.98 23.27
CA GLN A 159 22.57 16.68 23.59
C GLN A 159 21.46 16.83 24.63
N ARG A 160 21.73 17.58 25.71
CA ARG A 160 20.77 17.85 26.76
C ARG A 160 19.55 18.63 26.24
N ALA A 161 19.76 19.65 25.41
CA ALA A 161 18.67 20.41 24.79
C ALA A 161 17.77 19.51 23.93
N PHE A 162 18.32 18.57 23.17
CA PHE A 162 17.54 17.61 22.40
C PHE A 162 16.77 16.63 23.31
N SER A 163 17.41 16.09 24.35
CA SER A 163 16.76 15.22 25.34
C SER A 163 15.57 15.94 26.02
N ASP A 164 15.79 17.17 26.49
CA ASP A 164 14.76 17.99 27.13
C ASP A 164 13.64 18.36 26.14
N GLY A 165 13.98 18.73 24.91
CA GLY A 165 13.03 19.09 23.86
C GLY A 165 12.14 17.93 23.42
N VAL A 166 12.73 16.75 23.21
CA VAL A 166 11.99 15.51 22.91
C VAL A 166 11.08 15.14 24.07
N THR A 167 11.59 15.20 25.31
CA THR A 167 10.79 14.86 26.50
C THR A 167 9.65 15.85 26.69
N ALA A 168 9.89 17.15 26.53
CA ALA A 168 8.85 18.17 26.58
C ALA A 168 7.79 17.96 25.48
N ALA A 169 8.21 17.55 24.28
CA ALA A 169 7.29 17.16 23.23
C ALA A 169 6.47 15.94 23.66
N VAL A 170 7.09 14.87 24.15
CA VAL A 170 6.39 13.67 24.67
C VAL A 170 5.39 14.02 25.78
N ARG A 171 5.75 14.92 26.71
CA ARG A 171 4.91 15.36 27.84
C ARG A 171 3.67 16.12 27.40
N LYS A 172 3.83 17.03 26.45
CA LYS A 172 2.72 17.74 25.79
C LYS A 172 1.94 16.82 24.85
N GLY A 173 2.07 15.50 25.02
CA GLY A 173 1.61 14.43 24.13
C GLY A 173 1.96 14.62 22.66
N GLY A 174 2.98 15.42 22.38
CA GLY A 174 3.42 15.92 21.08
C GLY A 174 2.34 16.80 20.47
N SER A 175 2.65 17.98 19.94
CA SER A 175 1.67 18.81 19.22
C SER A 175 1.05 18.17 17.94
N LEU A 176 1.27 16.85 17.73
CA LEU A 176 0.78 15.99 16.63
C LEU A 176 0.24 14.61 17.10
N TYR A 177 0.00 14.41 18.42
CA TYR A 177 -0.75 13.40 19.19
C TYR A 177 -1.14 11.97 18.70
N TRP A 178 -1.11 11.63 17.41
CA TRP A 178 -1.46 10.29 16.89
C TRP A 178 -0.28 9.51 16.32
N ARG A 179 0.93 10.08 16.26
CA ARG A 179 2.08 9.42 15.63
C ARG A 179 2.97 8.67 16.64
N PRO A 180 3.54 7.53 16.24
CA PRO A 180 4.43 6.74 17.08
C PRO A 180 5.77 7.44 17.41
N CYS A 181 6.32 7.25 18.63
CA CYS A 181 7.55 7.93 19.09
C CYS A 181 8.66 7.00 19.59
N LEU A 182 8.51 5.66 19.56
CA LEU A 182 9.51 4.74 20.13
C LEU A 182 10.94 4.99 19.64
N HIS A 183 11.14 5.18 18.34
CA HIS A 183 12.46 5.45 17.76
C HIS A 183 13.02 6.82 18.20
N LEU A 184 12.17 7.81 18.41
CA LEU A 184 12.55 9.15 18.85
C LEU A 184 12.97 9.13 20.33
N CYS A 185 12.20 8.46 21.18
CA CYS A 185 12.57 8.26 22.59
C CYS A 185 13.86 7.44 22.70
N ALA A 186 14.00 6.37 21.92
CA ALA A 186 15.22 5.56 21.90
C ALA A 186 16.45 6.35 21.42
N ALA A 187 16.30 7.37 20.58
CA ALA A 187 17.41 8.20 20.11
C ALA A 187 17.99 9.13 21.20
N VAL A 188 17.25 9.43 22.27
CA VAL A 188 17.70 10.33 23.35
C VAL A 188 17.73 9.67 24.74
N TYR A 189 17.45 8.37 24.83
CA TYR A 189 17.45 7.61 26.07
C TYR A 189 18.87 7.30 26.56
N GLU A 190 19.23 7.71 27.77
CA GLU A 190 20.62 7.67 28.25
C GLU A 190 20.94 6.40 29.08
N GLY A 191 20.31 5.27 28.73
CA GLY A 191 20.57 3.98 29.36
C GLY A 191 20.04 3.86 30.79
N GLY A 192 19.05 4.67 31.17
CA GLY A 192 18.47 4.73 32.51
C GLY A 192 19.20 5.67 33.47
N LYS A 193 20.14 6.48 32.96
CA LYS A 193 20.98 7.40 33.73
C LYS A 193 20.64 8.88 33.49
N GLY A 194 19.92 9.16 32.40
CA GLY A 194 19.55 10.52 32.01
C GLY A 194 18.45 11.09 32.89
N PRO A 195 18.38 12.42 33.04
CA PRO A 195 17.37 13.09 33.87
C PRO A 195 15.94 12.91 33.34
N ASN A 196 15.79 12.59 32.04
CA ASN A 196 14.50 12.37 31.39
C ASN A 196 14.15 10.88 31.21
N ASP A 197 15.05 9.96 31.56
CA ASP A 197 14.94 8.54 31.20
C ASP A 197 13.72 7.85 31.79
N ALA A 198 13.27 8.24 32.98
CA ALA A 198 12.06 7.68 33.58
C ALA A 198 10.81 7.96 32.72
N GLU A 199 10.69 9.19 32.19
CA GLU A 199 9.57 9.59 31.34
C GLU A 199 9.67 8.97 29.94
N LEU A 200 10.87 8.97 29.36
CA LEU A 200 11.16 8.32 28.09
C LEU A 200 10.87 6.81 28.16
N LEU A 201 11.29 6.14 29.24
CA LEU A 201 11.05 4.70 29.44
C LEU A 201 9.55 4.38 29.51
N ALA A 202 8.78 5.18 30.26
CA ALA A 202 7.33 5.02 30.34
C ALA A 202 6.69 5.14 28.95
N ARG A 203 7.12 6.12 28.15
CA ARG A 203 6.63 6.29 26.77
C ARG A 203 7.07 5.15 25.84
N MET A 204 8.33 4.72 25.91
CA MET A 204 8.83 3.61 25.11
C MET A 204 8.06 2.31 25.39
N LYS A 205 7.71 2.03 26.65
CA LYS A 205 6.90 0.85 27.01
C LYS A 205 5.51 0.90 26.38
N GLN A 206 4.86 2.06 26.38
CA GLN A 206 3.56 2.25 25.73
C GLN A 206 3.66 2.06 24.21
N ASP A 207 4.65 2.71 23.58
CA ASP A 207 4.80 2.70 22.13
C ASP A 207 5.28 1.34 21.60
N HIS A 208 6.08 0.61 22.40
CA HIS A 208 6.47 -0.77 22.11
C HIS A 208 5.23 -1.65 21.98
N GLN A 209 4.35 -1.66 22.99
CA GLN A 209 3.14 -2.48 22.92
C GLN A 209 2.22 -2.04 21.76
N ARG A 210 1.91 -0.74 21.67
CA ARG A 210 0.89 -0.22 20.75
C ARG A 210 1.34 -0.23 19.28
N TYR A 211 2.55 0.24 19.00
CA TYR A 211 3.02 0.51 17.64
C TYR A 211 3.97 -0.54 17.13
N LEU A 212 4.90 -1.02 17.96
CA LEU A 212 5.79 -2.09 17.53
C LEU A 212 5.06 -3.44 17.54
N VAL A 213 4.36 -3.80 18.61
CA VAL A 213 3.74 -5.13 18.74
C VAL A 213 2.37 -5.20 18.06
N ASP A 214 1.39 -4.45 18.54
CA ASP A 214 -0.01 -4.61 18.12
C ASP A 214 -0.24 -4.20 16.66
N TRP A 215 0.45 -3.17 16.18
CA TRP A 215 0.33 -2.73 14.79
C TRP A 215 1.06 -3.68 13.84
N THR A 216 2.25 -4.17 14.18
CA THR A 216 2.93 -5.18 13.34
C THR A 216 2.09 -6.44 13.22
N ARG A 217 1.50 -6.94 14.32
CA ARG A 217 0.55 -8.06 14.26
C ARG A 217 -0.66 -7.79 13.38
N LYS A 218 -1.21 -6.57 13.46
CA LYS A 218 -2.29 -6.14 12.55
C LYS A 218 -1.84 -6.32 11.10
N LEU A 219 -0.66 -5.79 10.75
CA LEU A 219 -0.13 -5.87 9.38
C LEU A 219 0.21 -7.30 8.95
N ASP A 220 0.72 -8.13 9.86
CA ASP A 220 0.98 -9.56 9.61
C ASP A 220 -0.33 -10.29 9.31
N GLY A 221 -1.40 -10.02 10.05
CA GLY A 221 -2.74 -10.55 9.78
C GLY A 221 -3.32 -10.05 8.45
N TRP A 222 -3.04 -8.80 8.06
CA TRP A 222 -3.40 -8.30 6.74
C TRP A 222 -2.61 -8.93 5.60
N ALA A 223 -1.32 -9.16 5.81
CA ALA A 223 -0.46 -9.81 4.83
C ALA A 223 -0.79 -11.29 4.69
N ALA A 224 -1.12 -11.99 5.79
CA ALA A 224 -1.50 -13.40 5.82
C ALA A 224 -0.62 -14.31 4.94
N GLY A 225 0.70 -14.08 4.99
CA GLY A 225 1.67 -14.86 4.20
C GLY A 225 1.66 -14.61 2.68
N ARG A 226 0.87 -13.65 2.18
CA ARG A 226 0.66 -13.42 0.74
C ARG A 226 0.73 -11.97 0.31
N GLY A 227 0.69 -11.03 1.25
CA GLY A 227 0.68 -9.59 1.03
C GLY A 227 -0.72 -9.01 1.29
N GLY A 228 -0.82 -7.69 1.34
CA GLY A 228 -2.07 -7.01 1.70
C GLY A 228 -1.79 -5.70 2.42
N SER A 229 -2.83 -4.88 2.51
CA SER A 229 -2.79 -3.59 3.20
C SER A 229 -4.16 -3.25 3.74
N ASP A 230 -4.21 -2.74 4.97
CA ASP A 230 -5.42 -2.18 5.57
C ASP A 230 -5.68 -0.73 5.15
N MET A 231 -4.71 -0.12 4.47
CA MET A 231 -4.69 1.30 4.10
C MET A 231 -4.47 1.51 2.59
N SER A 232 -4.72 0.48 1.78
CA SER A 232 -4.53 0.48 0.32
C SER A 232 -3.09 0.71 -0.15
N HIS A 233 -2.86 0.79 -1.47
CA HIS A 233 -1.52 0.94 -2.07
C HIS A 233 -0.87 2.28 -1.76
N GLY A 234 -1.60 3.40 -1.90
CA GLY A 234 -1.03 4.74 -1.85
C GLY A 234 -0.57 5.20 -0.47
N TYR A 235 -0.99 4.51 0.59
CA TYR A 235 -0.67 4.87 1.98
C TYR A 235 0.02 3.77 2.77
N ASN A 236 0.30 2.63 2.15
CA ASN A 236 1.09 1.56 2.77
C ASN A 236 2.48 2.06 3.20
N GLY A 237 3.10 2.97 2.45
CA GLY A 237 4.39 3.55 2.80
C GLY A 237 4.39 4.28 4.15
N GLU A 238 3.29 4.96 4.49
CA GLU A 238 3.16 5.62 5.79
C GLU A 238 2.75 4.63 6.89
N HIS A 239 1.71 3.83 6.67
CA HIS A 239 1.07 3.05 7.74
C HIS A 239 1.64 1.64 7.95
N ALA A 240 2.44 1.13 7.01
CA ALA A 240 3.14 -0.13 7.15
C ALA A 240 4.65 0.06 7.32
N TYR A 241 5.26 0.97 6.56
CA TYR A 241 6.71 1.15 6.63
C TYR A 241 7.11 2.24 7.61
N TRP A 242 6.65 3.47 7.37
CA TRP A 242 7.12 4.63 8.13
C TRP A 242 6.78 4.56 9.62
N GLU A 243 5.57 4.12 9.95
CA GLU A 243 5.08 4.05 11.31
C GLU A 243 5.60 2.77 12.00
N PRO A 244 5.14 1.55 11.69
CA PRO A 244 5.58 0.37 12.44
C PRO A 244 6.94 -0.19 11.99
N PHE A 245 7.24 -0.32 10.69
CA PHE A 245 8.50 -0.95 10.27
C PHE A 245 9.75 -0.18 10.72
N CYS A 246 9.70 1.15 10.73
CA CYS A 246 10.77 1.98 11.28
C CYS A 246 11.05 1.68 12.77
N HIS A 247 10.03 1.32 13.55
CA HIS A 247 10.22 0.86 14.93
C HIS A 247 10.85 -0.52 15.00
N VAL A 248 10.44 -1.41 14.12
CA VAL A 248 11.04 -2.74 14.01
C VAL A 248 12.55 -2.60 13.72
N ILE A 249 12.93 -1.73 12.78
CA ILE A 249 14.34 -1.43 12.46
C ILE A 249 15.05 -0.79 13.65
N ALA A 250 14.48 0.27 14.23
CA ALA A 250 15.07 0.99 15.35
C ALA A 250 15.30 0.08 16.56
N TRP A 251 14.29 -0.70 16.92
CA TRP A 251 14.35 -1.55 18.10
C TRP A 251 15.31 -2.73 17.89
N SER A 252 15.39 -3.29 16.67
CA SER A 252 16.35 -4.36 16.37
C SER A 252 17.80 -3.92 16.54
N HIS A 253 18.17 -2.73 16.06
CA HIS A 253 19.52 -2.20 16.28
C HIS A 253 19.77 -1.83 17.75
N ALA A 254 18.77 -1.21 18.38
CA ALA A 254 18.87 -0.72 19.74
C ALA A 254 19.03 -1.84 20.77
N THR A 255 18.26 -2.93 20.63
CA THR A 255 18.28 -4.08 21.56
C THR A 255 19.20 -5.21 21.12
N GLY A 256 19.45 -5.35 19.81
CA GLY A 256 20.13 -6.51 19.23
C GLY A 256 19.22 -7.74 19.06
N GLU A 257 17.91 -7.59 19.22
CA GLU A 257 16.92 -8.65 19.01
C GLU A 257 16.30 -8.60 17.61
N ASP A 258 15.93 -9.75 17.05
CA ASP A 258 15.50 -9.89 15.66
C ASP A 258 14.03 -9.55 15.43
N TYR A 259 13.65 -8.30 15.70
CA TYR A 259 12.29 -7.84 15.42
C TYR A 259 11.99 -7.80 13.92
N ILE A 260 13.01 -7.62 13.05
CA ILE A 260 12.85 -7.71 11.59
C ILE A 260 12.44 -9.12 11.19
N GLY A 261 13.10 -10.15 11.74
CA GLY A 261 12.75 -11.54 11.54
C GLY A 261 11.39 -11.91 12.12
N TRP A 262 10.93 -11.22 13.18
CA TRP A 262 9.59 -11.39 13.76
C TRP A 262 8.48 -10.76 12.90
N ALA A 263 8.68 -9.54 12.39
CA ALA A 263 7.71 -8.84 11.54
C ALA A 263 7.61 -9.50 10.14
N GLN A 264 6.51 -10.19 9.85
CA GLN A 264 6.39 -10.97 8.61
C GLN A 264 5.85 -10.17 7.42
N PHE A 265 4.98 -9.18 7.65
CA PHE A 265 4.28 -8.47 6.59
C PHE A 265 5.20 -7.90 5.49
N PRO A 266 6.40 -7.35 5.77
CA PRO A 266 7.22 -6.70 4.75
C PRO A 266 7.68 -7.69 3.67
N LYS A 267 7.84 -8.97 4.02
CA LYS A 267 8.30 -10.05 3.13
C LYS A 267 7.36 -10.29 1.97
N TYR A 268 6.08 -9.94 2.13
CA TYR A 268 5.04 -10.25 1.17
C TYR A 268 4.56 -9.03 0.37
N GLN A 269 5.13 -7.85 0.61
CA GLN A 269 4.66 -6.60 0.00
C GLN A 269 5.09 -6.44 -1.46
N SER A 270 6.24 -6.98 -1.87
CA SER A 270 6.69 -6.93 -3.28
C SER A 270 5.66 -7.59 -4.19
N ALA A 271 5.23 -8.80 -3.86
CA ALA A 271 4.17 -9.50 -4.58
C ALA A 271 2.83 -8.72 -4.54
N PHE A 272 2.47 -8.11 -3.41
CA PHE A 272 1.26 -7.28 -3.32
C PHE A 272 1.29 -6.11 -4.30
N TYR A 273 2.37 -5.33 -4.33
CA TYR A 273 2.47 -4.23 -5.30
C TYR A 273 2.52 -4.72 -6.74
N PHE A 274 3.36 -5.71 -7.02
CA PHE A 274 3.64 -6.16 -8.38
C PHE A 274 2.43 -6.78 -9.07
N TYR A 275 1.64 -7.60 -8.37
CA TYR A 275 0.45 -8.24 -8.94
C TYR A 275 -0.68 -7.25 -9.25
N HIS A 276 -0.67 -6.05 -8.71
CA HIS A 276 -1.69 -5.06 -9.05
C HIS A 276 -1.22 -4.08 -10.14
N LEU A 277 0.00 -4.22 -10.64
CA LEU A 277 0.45 -3.48 -11.83
C LEU A 277 -0.39 -3.87 -13.04
N LEU A 278 -0.81 -2.85 -13.79
CA LEU A 278 -1.55 -2.98 -15.04
C LEU A 278 -0.66 -3.59 -16.13
N PRO A 279 -1.22 -4.31 -17.12
CA PRO A 279 -0.46 -4.83 -18.26
C PRO A 279 0.17 -3.75 -19.15
N VAL A 280 -0.28 -2.50 -19.04
CA VAL A 280 0.40 -1.35 -19.64
C VAL A 280 1.59 -1.01 -18.74
N MET A 281 2.77 -1.51 -19.12
CA MET A 281 3.94 -1.51 -18.25
C MET A 281 4.74 -0.19 -18.26
N LYS A 282 4.48 0.74 -19.18
CA LYS A 282 5.22 2.00 -19.27
C LYS A 282 4.28 3.17 -19.68
N PRO A 283 4.14 4.22 -18.84
CA PRO A 283 4.55 4.23 -17.43
C PRO A 283 3.82 3.12 -16.66
N LEU A 284 4.48 2.54 -15.66
CA LEU A 284 3.85 1.61 -14.73
C LEU A 284 2.66 2.31 -14.08
N ALA A 285 1.54 1.61 -14.14
CA ALA A 285 0.30 1.99 -13.50
C ALA A 285 -0.19 0.82 -12.64
N VAL A 286 -1.00 1.12 -11.65
CA VAL A 286 -1.63 0.12 -10.79
C VAL A 286 -3.14 0.19 -10.92
N GLU A 287 -3.81 -0.96 -10.79
CA GLU A 287 -5.25 -0.97 -10.63
C GLU A 287 -5.67 -0.19 -9.39
N LYS A 288 -6.82 0.48 -9.46
CA LYS A 288 -7.36 1.20 -8.33
C LYS A 288 -7.73 0.22 -7.22
N ILE A 289 -7.07 0.38 -6.08
CA ILE A 289 -7.25 -0.41 -4.86
C ILE A 289 -7.36 0.59 -3.74
N GLY A 290 -8.56 0.75 -3.15
CA GLY A 290 -8.80 1.81 -2.18
C GLY A 290 -8.15 3.12 -2.63
N VAL A 291 -7.45 3.81 -1.71
CA VAL A 291 -6.64 5.01 -2.02
C VAL A 291 -5.39 4.66 -2.81
N THR A 292 -5.57 4.70 -4.11
CA THR A 292 -4.50 4.76 -5.10
C THR A 292 -4.37 6.22 -5.51
N ARG A 293 -3.26 6.90 -5.15
CA ARG A 293 -2.86 8.12 -5.89
C ARG A 293 -2.85 7.75 -7.36
N THR A 294 -3.22 8.65 -8.26
CA THR A 294 -3.73 8.29 -9.59
C THR A 294 -2.93 7.25 -10.36
N VAL A 295 -3.57 6.63 -11.36
CA VAL A 295 -2.93 5.57 -12.18
C VAL A 295 -1.61 6.02 -12.82
N ASP A 296 -1.37 7.33 -12.95
CA ASP A 296 -0.15 7.97 -13.44
C ASP A 296 0.75 8.57 -12.34
N ASP A 297 0.34 8.61 -11.06
CA ASP A 297 1.19 9.05 -9.96
C ASP A 297 2.22 7.95 -9.64
N PRO A 298 3.53 8.22 -9.82
CA PRO A 298 4.57 7.24 -9.51
C PRO A 298 4.58 6.80 -8.04
N SER A 299 3.89 7.50 -7.14
CA SER A 299 3.72 7.11 -5.74
C SER A 299 2.68 6.03 -5.49
N ALA A 300 1.86 5.68 -6.49
CA ALA A 300 0.84 4.64 -6.40
C ALA A 300 1.42 3.22 -6.49
N ILE A 301 2.55 3.09 -7.17
CA ILE A 301 3.18 1.81 -7.53
C ILE A 301 4.32 1.42 -6.59
N THR A 302 4.59 2.22 -5.56
CA THR A 302 5.65 1.99 -4.57
C THR A 302 5.27 2.63 -3.23
N PRO A 303 5.76 2.13 -2.07
CA PRO A 303 5.56 2.77 -0.77
C PRO A 303 6.38 4.08 -0.64
N THR A 304 6.30 5.01 -1.59
CA THR A 304 7.12 6.24 -1.54
C THR A 304 6.61 7.26 -0.55
N HIS A 305 5.38 7.10 -0.04
CA HIS A 305 4.86 8.02 0.95
C HIS A 305 5.79 8.03 2.17
N ALA A 306 6.10 9.23 2.68
CA ALA A 306 7.11 9.46 3.72
C ALA A 306 8.54 8.92 3.42
N GLY A 307 8.87 8.56 2.17
CA GLY A 307 10.21 8.11 1.79
C GLY A 307 10.50 6.63 2.02
N ALA A 308 9.48 5.80 2.22
CA ALA A 308 9.64 4.37 2.51
C ALA A 308 10.17 3.51 1.33
N ASN A 309 10.38 4.07 0.14
CA ASN A 309 11.06 3.40 -0.98
C ASN A 309 12.45 2.86 -0.63
N GLY A 310 13.17 3.51 0.29
CA GLY A 310 14.46 3.00 0.74
C GLY A 310 14.34 1.79 1.68
N LEU A 311 13.25 1.72 2.44
CA LEU A 311 13.04 0.73 3.50
C LEU A 311 12.81 -0.68 2.97
N VAL A 312 12.26 -0.81 1.76
CA VAL A 312 11.98 -2.13 1.16
C VAL A 312 13.26 -2.91 0.84
N PHE A 313 14.39 -2.24 0.59
CA PHE A 313 15.66 -2.91 0.27
C PHE A 313 16.22 -3.75 1.42
N LEU A 314 15.83 -3.43 2.66
CA LEU A 314 16.14 -4.25 3.82
C LEU A 314 15.58 -5.65 3.66
N THR A 315 14.28 -5.76 3.38
CA THR A 315 13.63 -7.06 3.24
C THR A 315 13.96 -7.71 1.91
N HIS A 316 14.22 -6.94 0.86
CA HIS A 316 14.67 -7.50 -0.42
C HIS A 316 15.96 -8.29 -0.27
N SER A 317 16.93 -7.72 0.44
CA SER A 317 18.24 -8.35 0.61
C SER A 317 18.20 -9.47 1.65
N ARG A 318 17.48 -9.24 2.76
CA ARG A 318 17.37 -10.22 3.84
C ARG A 318 16.64 -11.50 3.44
N GLU A 319 15.59 -11.38 2.62
CA GLU A 319 14.80 -12.53 2.16
C GLU A 319 15.22 -13.03 0.75
N ASN A 320 16.25 -12.42 0.16
CA ASN A 320 16.67 -12.67 -1.23
C ASN A 320 15.51 -12.54 -2.24
N ASP A 321 14.66 -11.54 -2.04
CA ASP A 321 13.46 -11.28 -2.86
C ASP A 321 13.83 -10.60 -4.19
N GLY A 322 14.15 -11.43 -5.19
CA GLY A 322 14.46 -10.96 -6.55
C GLY A 322 13.28 -10.26 -7.23
N LEU A 323 12.03 -10.49 -6.80
CA LEU A 323 10.86 -9.79 -7.35
C LEU A 323 10.83 -8.34 -6.88
N GLY A 324 11.15 -8.09 -5.61
CA GLY A 324 11.31 -6.75 -5.05
C GLY A 324 12.38 -5.92 -5.79
N LEU A 325 13.50 -6.56 -6.17
CA LEU A 325 14.53 -5.91 -6.97
C LEU A 325 14.01 -5.51 -8.36
N THR A 326 13.41 -6.45 -9.10
CA THR A 326 12.81 -6.20 -10.42
C THR A 326 11.76 -5.08 -10.36
N TRP A 327 10.93 -5.07 -9.32
CA TRP A 327 9.93 -4.03 -9.08
C TRP A 327 10.53 -2.63 -8.95
N MET A 328 11.54 -2.48 -8.08
CA MET A 328 12.13 -1.18 -7.82
C MET A 328 13.00 -0.69 -8.98
N ASP A 329 13.58 -1.59 -9.77
CA ASP A 329 14.29 -1.25 -11.00
C ASP A 329 13.33 -0.70 -12.07
N LEU A 330 12.20 -1.37 -12.32
CA LEU A 330 11.16 -0.87 -13.24
C LEU A 330 10.60 0.49 -12.79
N PHE A 331 10.36 0.66 -11.48
CA PHE A 331 9.96 1.94 -10.90
C PHE A 331 11.00 3.04 -11.16
N ARG A 332 12.28 2.74 -10.97
CA ARG A 332 13.37 3.69 -11.15
C ARG A 332 13.53 4.15 -12.60
N GLU A 333 13.31 3.27 -13.57
CA GLU A 333 13.42 3.58 -15.01
C GLU A 333 12.47 4.71 -15.44
N GLN A 334 11.26 4.75 -14.88
CA GLN A 334 10.24 5.74 -15.21
C GLN A 334 10.31 7.03 -14.39
N GLU A 335 11.15 7.09 -13.35
CA GLU A 335 11.29 8.32 -12.60
C GLU A 335 11.86 9.43 -13.50
N PRO A 336 11.28 10.64 -13.46
CA PRO A 336 11.84 11.75 -14.20
C PRO A 336 13.25 12.04 -13.69
N ALA A 337 14.16 12.47 -14.58
CA ALA A 337 15.58 12.63 -14.27
C ALA A 337 15.84 13.47 -13.00
N TRP A 338 15.03 14.51 -12.75
CA TRP A 338 15.14 15.38 -11.59
C TRP A 338 14.72 14.74 -10.25
N ASN A 339 13.98 13.61 -10.29
CA ASN A 339 13.53 12.89 -9.11
C ASN A 339 14.12 11.48 -8.98
N ARG A 340 14.88 11.02 -9.99
CA ARG A 340 15.51 9.69 -10.00
C ARG A 340 16.39 9.48 -8.76
N GLY A 341 16.40 8.25 -8.25
CA GLY A 341 17.25 7.85 -7.11
C GLY A 341 16.63 8.14 -5.75
N ARG A 342 15.30 8.18 -5.65
CA ARG A 342 14.59 8.24 -4.35
C ARG A 342 14.91 7.05 -3.44
N ASP A 343 15.26 5.93 -4.03
CA ASP A 343 15.62 4.67 -3.39
C ASP A 343 17.13 4.51 -3.14
N ALA A 344 17.97 5.42 -3.65
CA ALA A 344 19.44 5.30 -3.58
C ALA A 344 19.96 5.11 -2.15
N MET A 345 19.37 5.81 -1.16
CA MET A 345 19.73 5.65 0.25
C MET A 345 19.48 4.22 0.75
N GLY A 346 18.35 3.61 0.38
CA GLY A 346 18.05 2.21 0.73
C GLY A 346 19.01 1.23 0.06
N ARG A 347 19.43 1.52 -1.18
CA ARG A 347 20.41 0.69 -1.88
C ARG A 347 21.80 0.77 -1.27
N VAL A 348 22.25 1.97 -0.88
CA VAL A 348 23.52 2.15 -0.16
C VAL A 348 23.51 1.36 1.15
N LEU A 349 22.43 1.49 1.93
CA LEU A 349 22.31 0.85 3.23
C LEU A 349 22.21 -0.67 3.12
N TRP A 350 21.26 -1.19 2.33
CA TRP A 350 20.82 -2.56 2.49
C TRP A 350 20.92 -3.44 1.26
N TRP A 351 20.91 -2.90 0.05
CA TRP A 351 20.88 -3.70 -1.18
C TRP A 351 22.09 -4.63 -1.28
N ASN A 352 21.84 -5.91 -1.55
CA ASN A 352 22.88 -6.85 -1.95
C ASN A 352 23.09 -6.79 -3.48
N PRO A 353 24.24 -6.27 -3.97
CA PRO A 353 24.47 -6.15 -5.41
C PRO A 353 24.64 -7.50 -6.14
N GLU A 354 24.86 -8.60 -5.41
CA GLU A 354 24.93 -9.95 -5.97
C GLU A 354 23.54 -10.59 -6.14
N GLN A 355 22.49 -9.97 -5.58
CA GLN A 355 21.12 -10.45 -5.66
C GLN A 355 20.65 -10.54 -7.12
N GLN A 356 20.07 -11.68 -7.48
CA GLN A 356 19.54 -11.90 -8.82
C GLN A 356 18.10 -11.37 -8.93
N PRO A 357 17.79 -10.56 -9.97
CA PRO A 357 16.41 -10.15 -10.22
C PRO A 357 15.57 -11.36 -10.65
N LEU A 358 14.29 -11.37 -10.28
CA LEU A 358 13.35 -12.39 -10.70
C LEU A 358 12.67 -11.96 -12.01
N ASP A 359 12.63 -12.86 -12.99
CA ASP A 359 11.83 -12.65 -14.21
C ASP A 359 10.35 -12.77 -13.89
N TYR A 360 9.68 -11.62 -13.84
CA TYR A 360 8.27 -11.51 -13.48
C TYR A 360 7.34 -12.22 -14.46
N THR A 361 7.78 -12.51 -15.69
CA THR A 361 6.95 -13.20 -16.69
C THR A 361 6.71 -14.67 -16.32
N THR A 362 7.54 -15.22 -15.42
CA THR A 362 7.41 -16.57 -14.87
C THR A 362 6.41 -16.67 -13.72
N LEU A 363 5.95 -15.54 -13.18
CA LEU A 363 5.01 -15.52 -12.06
C LEU A 363 3.64 -16.10 -12.48
N PRO A 364 2.96 -16.82 -11.55
CA PRO A 364 1.58 -17.22 -11.75
C PRO A 364 0.71 -16.06 -12.23
N LYS A 365 -0.15 -16.34 -13.20
CA LYS A 365 -1.02 -15.31 -13.79
C LYS A 365 -2.21 -14.94 -12.92
N THR A 366 -2.43 -15.65 -11.81
CA THR A 366 -3.55 -15.40 -10.92
C THR A 366 -3.11 -15.56 -9.48
N ARG A 367 -3.52 -14.65 -8.60
CA ARG A 367 -3.13 -14.63 -7.20
C ARG A 367 -4.24 -14.11 -6.30
N LEU A 368 -4.42 -14.80 -5.17
CA LEU A 368 -5.31 -14.40 -4.07
C LEU A 368 -4.50 -13.78 -2.93
N PHE A 369 -4.92 -12.59 -2.50
CA PHE A 369 -4.56 -11.93 -1.24
C PHE A 369 -5.74 -12.08 -0.26
N PRO A 370 -5.66 -13.02 0.70
CA PRO A 370 -6.85 -13.57 1.37
C PRO A 370 -7.54 -12.56 2.29
N THR A 371 -6.79 -11.81 3.10
CA THR A 371 -7.39 -10.86 4.05
C THR A 371 -8.04 -9.68 3.34
N SER A 372 -7.35 -9.06 2.37
CA SER A 372 -7.94 -8.03 1.51
C SER A 372 -9.02 -8.59 0.57
N GLY A 373 -9.04 -9.91 0.35
CA GLY A 373 -9.96 -10.59 -0.54
C GLY A 373 -9.72 -10.30 -2.02
N HIS A 374 -8.52 -9.85 -2.40
CA HIS A 374 -8.20 -9.49 -3.77
C HIS A 374 -7.77 -10.73 -4.55
N VAL A 375 -8.49 -11.03 -5.63
CA VAL A 375 -8.09 -11.99 -6.64
C VAL A 375 -7.71 -11.22 -7.88
N VAL A 376 -6.42 -11.20 -8.19
CA VAL A 376 -5.89 -10.66 -9.44
C VAL A 376 -5.85 -11.79 -10.45
N MET A 377 -6.40 -11.58 -11.64
CA MET A 377 -6.39 -12.53 -12.76
C MET A 377 -5.82 -11.87 -14.01
N ARG A 378 -4.94 -12.54 -14.76
CA ARG A 378 -4.42 -12.03 -16.04
C ARG A 378 -4.20 -13.13 -17.09
N SER A 379 -4.22 -12.77 -18.38
CA SER A 379 -3.88 -13.71 -19.47
C SER A 379 -2.36 -13.87 -19.65
N GLY A 380 -1.58 -12.89 -19.19
CA GLY A 380 -0.13 -12.84 -19.28
C GLY A 380 0.43 -11.54 -18.70
N TRP A 381 1.72 -11.29 -18.93
CA TRP A 381 2.45 -10.11 -18.46
C TRP A 381 2.79 -9.11 -19.58
N THR A 382 2.26 -9.34 -20.79
CA THR A 382 2.51 -8.50 -21.96
C THR A 382 1.55 -7.30 -22.02
N PRO A 383 1.95 -6.21 -22.71
CA PRO A 383 1.00 -5.18 -23.15
C PRO A 383 -0.19 -5.83 -23.87
N GLY A 384 -1.41 -5.44 -23.50
CA GLY A 384 -2.64 -6.00 -24.06
C GLY A 384 -3.14 -7.30 -23.43
N ALA A 385 -2.45 -7.83 -22.40
CA ALA A 385 -3.02 -8.91 -21.61
C ALA A 385 -4.37 -8.50 -21.00
N THR A 386 -5.29 -9.47 -20.92
CA THR A 386 -6.49 -9.33 -20.11
C THR A 386 -6.06 -9.26 -18.66
N PHE A 387 -6.64 -8.33 -17.91
CA PHE A 387 -6.37 -8.14 -16.50
C PHE A 387 -7.67 -7.83 -15.79
N ALA A 388 -7.93 -8.51 -14.69
CA ALA A 388 -9.09 -8.30 -13.86
C ALA A 388 -8.73 -8.39 -12.38
N THR A 389 -9.47 -7.64 -11.57
CA THR A 389 -9.48 -7.82 -10.12
C THR A 389 -10.89 -8.23 -9.71
N PHE A 390 -10.97 -9.10 -8.72
CA PHE A 390 -12.20 -9.42 -8.00
C PHE A 390 -11.93 -9.25 -6.51
N ARG A 391 -12.81 -8.57 -5.79
CA ARG A 391 -12.63 -8.26 -4.38
C ARG A 391 -13.79 -8.79 -3.55
N CYS A 392 -13.49 -9.62 -2.56
CA CYS A 392 -14.41 -9.94 -1.48
C CYS A 392 -13.62 -10.33 -0.24
N GLY A 393 -13.48 -9.41 0.71
CA GLY A 393 -12.56 -9.54 1.83
C GLY A 393 -12.91 -8.61 2.98
N ARG A 394 -11.96 -8.50 3.90
CA ARG A 394 -12.06 -7.59 5.03
C ARG A 394 -12.08 -6.15 4.56
N PHE A 395 -12.96 -5.35 5.15
CA PHE A 395 -12.88 -3.91 5.05
C PHE A 395 -11.67 -3.39 5.83
N GLY A 396 -10.80 -2.64 5.16
CA GLY A 396 -9.77 -1.88 5.85
C GLY A 396 -10.39 -0.73 6.64
N GLN A 397 -9.61 0.30 6.97
CA GLN A 397 -10.24 1.50 7.52
C GLN A 397 -11.11 2.14 6.41
N ILE A 398 -12.43 2.09 6.54
CA ILE A 398 -13.40 2.76 5.63
C ILE A 398 -14.01 3.99 6.32
N ASP A 399 -14.24 3.88 7.64
CA ASP A 399 -14.98 4.87 8.41
C ASP A 399 -14.16 6.11 8.79
N GLY A 400 -14.79 7.28 8.66
CA GLY A 400 -14.26 8.58 9.08
C GLY A 400 -13.36 9.27 8.06
N TYR A 401 -12.88 10.47 8.44
CA TYR A 401 -12.00 11.30 7.59
C TYR A 401 -10.70 10.58 7.16
N TRP A 402 -10.30 9.51 7.85
CA TRP A 402 -9.02 8.83 7.66
C TRP A 402 -9.09 7.50 6.90
N GLY A 403 -10.27 6.90 6.71
CA GLY A 403 -10.41 5.62 5.99
C GLY A 403 -9.86 5.66 4.55
N ARG A 404 -9.28 4.57 4.06
CA ARG A 404 -8.61 4.44 2.76
C ARG A 404 -9.07 3.27 1.90
N ASN A 405 -10.20 2.64 2.26
CA ASN A 405 -10.84 1.58 1.49
C ASN A 405 -12.31 1.91 1.23
N ASN A 406 -12.97 1.04 0.47
CA ASN A 406 -14.35 1.18 0.01
C ASN A 406 -15.22 0.04 0.52
N ALA A 407 -16.53 0.28 0.59
CA ALA A 407 -17.55 -0.75 0.82
C ALA A 407 -17.88 -1.46 -0.50
N ASP A 408 -16.90 -2.21 -1.02
CA ASP A 408 -16.88 -2.76 -2.38
C ASP A 408 -16.62 -4.28 -2.42
N ASN A 409 -17.16 -5.04 -1.46
CA ASN A 409 -17.15 -6.49 -1.57
C ASN A 409 -18.00 -6.97 -2.75
N LEU A 410 -17.62 -8.11 -3.31
CA LEU A 410 -18.09 -8.66 -4.60
C LEU A 410 -17.79 -7.78 -5.83
N SER A 411 -17.02 -6.69 -5.69
CA SER A 411 -16.68 -5.85 -6.84
C SER A 411 -15.67 -6.53 -7.75
N PHE A 412 -15.69 -6.15 -9.04
CA PHE A 412 -14.65 -6.54 -9.99
C PHE A 412 -14.27 -5.38 -10.90
N THR A 413 -13.06 -5.41 -11.48
CA THR A 413 -12.69 -4.56 -12.62
C THR A 413 -12.11 -5.42 -13.73
N ILE A 414 -12.25 -4.98 -14.98
CA ILE A 414 -11.79 -5.72 -16.17
C ILE A 414 -11.12 -4.75 -17.13
N ARG A 415 -9.96 -5.17 -17.64
CA ARG A 415 -9.15 -4.45 -18.62
C ARG A 415 -8.69 -5.35 -19.74
N LYS A 416 -8.73 -4.82 -20.95
CA LYS A 416 -8.06 -5.36 -22.13
C LYS A 416 -7.79 -4.20 -23.09
N HIS A 417 -6.52 -3.90 -23.34
CA HIS A 417 -6.07 -2.71 -24.07
C HIS A 417 -6.50 -1.35 -23.45
N GLY A 418 -7.11 -1.38 -22.27
CA GLY A 418 -7.65 -0.22 -21.56
C GLY A 418 -8.71 -0.66 -20.55
N PRO A 419 -9.25 0.27 -19.74
CA PRO A 419 -10.36 0.01 -18.83
C PRO A 419 -11.65 -0.34 -19.58
N LEU A 420 -12.33 -1.41 -19.16
CA LEU A 420 -13.65 -1.83 -19.66
C LEU A 420 -14.70 -1.76 -18.54
N ALA A 421 -14.54 -2.58 -17.50
CA ALA A 421 -15.32 -2.51 -16.27
C ALA A 421 -14.47 -1.79 -15.21
N ILE A 422 -14.94 -0.63 -14.72
CA ILE A 422 -14.13 0.28 -13.91
C ILE A 422 -14.59 0.36 -12.45
N ASP A 423 -13.70 0.83 -11.59
CA ASP A 423 -14.06 1.37 -10.27
C ASP A 423 -14.12 2.91 -10.36
N SER A 424 -15.31 3.48 -10.24
CA SER A 424 -15.65 4.81 -10.77
C SER A 424 -15.52 5.97 -9.79
N GLY A 425 -15.46 5.75 -8.48
CA GLY A 425 -15.58 6.85 -7.50
C GLY A 425 -14.31 7.28 -6.76
N PRO A 426 -14.18 8.53 -6.28
CA PRO A 426 -12.98 8.97 -5.58
C PRO A 426 -12.98 8.51 -4.13
N VAL A 427 -11.81 8.14 -3.62
CA VAL A 427 -11.67 7.53 -2.28
C VAL A 427 -10.87 8.41 -1.31
N HIS A 428 -10.23 9.45 -1.86
CA HIS A 428 -9.43 10.45 -1.18
C HIS A 428 -9.50 11.78 -1.97
N SER A 429 -9.19 12.90 -1.32
CA SER A 429 -9.22 14.24 -1.96
C SER A 429 -8.30 14.35 -3.17
N GLN A 430 -7.20 13.60 -3.17
CA GLN A 430 -6.32 13.48 -4.34
C GLN A 430 -7.06 12.88 -5.54
N ASN A 431 -7.86 11.82 -5.33
CA ASN A 431 -8.67 11.22 -6.39
C ASN A 431 -9.80 12.13 -6.86
N VAL A 432 -10.38 12.92 -5.95
CA VAL A 432 -11.42 13.92 -6.28
C VAL A 432 -10.89 14.88 -7.35
N SER A 433 -9.71 15.47 -7.14
CA SER A 433 -9.13 16.44 -8.08
C SER A 433 -8.83 15.82 -9.45
N ILE A 434 -8.31 14.60 -9.52
CA ILE A 434 -7.91 14.01 -10.81
C ILE A 434 -9.09 13.41 -11.57
N LEU A 435 -10.05 12.81 -10.88
CA LEU A 435 -11.27 12.34 -11.52
C LEU A 435 -12.23 13.50 -11.88
N GLY A 436 -11.84 14.74 -11.56
CA GLY A 436 -12.62 15.92 -11.90
C GLY A 436 -13.87 16.08 -11.05
N PHE A 437 -13.92 15.53 -9.84
CA PHE A 437 -15.00 15.83 -8.88
C PHE A 437 -14.74 17.21 -8.28
N ARG A 438 -15.73 18.11 -8.22
CA ARG A 438 -15.52 19.42 -7.60
C ARG A 438 -15.20 19.29 -6.11
N ALA A 439 -14.11 19.94 -5.74
CA ALA A 439 -13.81 20.36 -4.39
C ALA A 439 -14.20 21.84 -4.25
N GLY A 440 -15.41 22.15 -3.82
CA GLY A 440 -15.67 23.48 -3.25
C GLY A 440 -14.84 23.73 -1.98
N ARG A 441 -15.14 24.83 -1.26
CA ARG A 441 -14.56 25.11 0.07
C ARG A 441 -14.65 23.85 0.94
N HIS A 442 -13.70 23.68 1.87
CA HIS A 442 -13.60 22.54 2.80
C HIS A 442 -14.98 21.88 3.11
N GLY A 443 -15.26 20.72 2.50
CA GLY A 443 -16.53 20.00 2.69
C GLY A 443 -17.01 19.20 1.47
N GLU A 444 -16.97 19.76 0.26
CA GLU A 444 -17.58 19.12 -0.94
C GLU A 444 -16.80 17.90 -1.45
N SER A 445 -15.46 17.93 -1.42
CA SER A 445 -14.63 16.74 -1.72
C SER A 445 -14.95 15.58 -0.77
N ALA A 446 -15.27 15.91 0.49
CA ALA A 446 -15.60 14.89 1.47
C ALA A 446 -16.93 14.20 1.11
N ARG A 447 -17.87 14.89 0.43
CA ARG A 447 -19.12 14.29 -0.05
C ARG A 447 -18.93 13.37 -1.25
N ALA A 448 -18.15 13.76 -2.26
CA ALA A 448 -17.86 12.85 -3.38
C ALA A 448 -17.18 11.53 -2.91
N ILE A 449 -16.36 11.62 -1.87
CA ILE A 449 -15.72 10.47 -1.23
C ILE A 449 -16.72 9.66 -0.40
N ALA A 450 -17.46 10.32 0.50
CA ALA A 450 -18.32 9.66 1.48
C ALA A 450 -19.65 9.19 0.90
N ASP A 451 -20.28 9.96 0.01
CA ASP A 451 -21.61 9.70 -0.55
C ASP A 451 -21.54 8.88 -1.86
N TYR A 452 -20.36 8.67 -2.44
CA TYR A 452 -20.24 7.91 -3.69
C TYR A 452 -19.02 7.00 -3.72
N GLY A 453 -17.79 7.52 -3.72
CA GLY A 453 -16.63 6.69 -4.06
C GLY A 453 -16.25 5.61 -3.06
N ARG A 454 -16.62 5.76 -1.78
CA ARG A 454 -16.51 4.69 -0.77
C ARG A 454 -17.75 3.81 -0.68
N GLN A 455 -18.84 4.18 -1.36
CA GLN A 455 -20.12 3.47 -1.33
C GLN A 455 -20.15 2.42 -2.44
N THR A 456 -20.87 1.33 -2.21
CA THR A 456 -21.02 0.21 -3.16
C THR A 456 -21.51 0.63 -4.54
N ILE A 457 -22.27 1.74 -4.62
CA ILE A 457 -22.78 2.31 -5.87
C ILE A 457 -21.70 2.84 -6.84
N ALA A 458 -20.44 2.91 -6.42
CA ALA A 458 -19.31 3.29 -7.27
C ALA A 458 -18.53 2.08 -7.82
N HIS A 459 -19.03 0.86 -7.60
CA HIS A 459 -18.31 -0.37 -7.90
C HIS A 459 -19.19 -1.33 -8.69
N ASN A 460 -18.56 -2.21 -9.49
CA ASN A 460 -19.25 -3.29 -10.19
C ASN A 460 -19.69 -4.39 -9.20
N SER A 461 -20.61 -4.05 -8.31
CA SER A 461 -21.07 -4.85 -7.18
C SER A 461 -22.60 -4.96 -7.19
N ILE A 462 -23.20 -5.21 -6.03
CA ILE A 462 -24.63 -5.45 -5.86
C ILE A 462 -25.15 -4.52 -4.76
N THR A 463 -26.30 -3.90 -4.96
CA THR A 463 -27.05 -3.24 -3.88
C THR A 463 -28.40 -3.89 -3.66
N ILE A 464 -28.98 -3.71 -2.47
CA ILE A 464 -30.30 -4.25 -2.12
C ILE A 464 -31.30 -3.09 -2.01
N GLY A 465 -32.03 -2.83 -3.09
CA GLY A 465 -32.96 -1.70 -3.15
C GLY A 465 -32.30 -0.32 -3.25
N ASP A 466 -33.09 0.71 -2.99
CA ASP A 466 -32.69 2.13 -3.03
C ASP A 466 -32.67 2.82 -1.66
N GLN A 467 -32.98 2.07 -0.59
CA GLN A 467 -33.01 2.58 0.78
C GLN A 467 -31.66 3.12 1.24
N GLU A 468 -31.68 4.27 1.90
CA GLU A 468 -30.53 4.83 2.61
C GLU A 468 -30.62 4.54 4.10
N PHE A 469 -29.48 4.38 4.77
CA PHE A 469 -29.46 4.30 6.23
C PHE A 469 -28.24 4.99 6.84
N THR A 470 -28.44 5.54 8.03
CA THR A 470 -27.38 6.16 8.83
C THR A 470 -26.71 5.12 9.71
N HIS A 471 -25.38 5.13 9.76
CA HIS A 471 -24.65 4.29 10.70
C HIS A 471 -24.92 4.71 12.14
N MET A 472 -25.15 3.75 13.02
CA MET A 472 -24.97 3.95 14.45
C MET A 472 -23.60 3.44 14.88
N ASP A 473 -22.98 4.07 15.87
CA ASP A 473 -21.81 3.52 16.53
C ASP A 473 -22.18 2.38 17.50
N TRP A 474 -21.18 1.78 18.14
CA TRP A 474 -21.38 0.67 19.08
C TRP A 474 -22.14 1.06 20.35
N ARG A 475 -22.39 2.37 20.56
CA ARG A 475 -23.19 2.94 21.64
C ARG A 475 -24.59 3.35 21.18
N GLY A 476 -24.94 3.10 19.92
CA GLY A 476 -26.23 3.47 19.34
C GLY A 476 -26.33 4.94 18.89
N ASN A 477 -25.23 5.70 18.85
CA ASN A 477 -25.26 7.10 18.39
C ASN A 477 -25.11 7.19 16.87
N PRO A 478 -25.86 8.07 16.19
CA PRO A 478 -25.71 8.28 14.76
C PRO A 478 -24.32 8.83 14.41
N ARG A 479 -23.72 8.26 13.37
CA ARG A 479 -22.50 8.75 12.72
C ARG A 479 -22.85 9.62 11.53
N SER A 480 -21.89 10.42 11.08
CA SER A 480 -22.02 11.24 9.87
C SER A 480 -22.01 10.44 8.57
N ALA A 481 -21.75 9.13 8.62
CA ALA A 481 -21.73 8.26 7.45
C ALA A 481 -23.15 7.76 7.12
N VAL A 482 -23.57 7.99 5.88
CA VAL A 482 -24.83 7.49 5.31
C VAL A 482 -24.49 6.47 4.22
N VAL A 483 -25.11 5.31 4.30
CA VAL A 483 -25.04 4.30 3.24
C VAL A 483 -26.06 4.62 2.19
N ARG A 484 -25.62 4.56 0.94
CA ARG A 484 -26.43 4.98 -0.22
C ARG A 484 -26.99 3.76 -0.94
N ARG A 485 -28.27 3.85 -1.31
CA ARG A 485 -29.01 2.91 -2.18
C ARG A 485 -28.73 1.44 -1.91
N GLY A 486 -29.13 0.93 -0.75
CA GLY A 486 -29.04 -0.51 -0.55
C GLY A 486 -27.61 -1.04 -0.38
N GLY A 487 -26.63 -0.14 -0.20
CA GLY A 487 -25.21 -0.47 -0.23
C GLY A 487 -24.69 -1.23 0.99
N GLN A 488 -23.44 -1.65 0.88
CA GLN A 488 -22.68 -2.30 1.94
C GLN A 488 -22.12 -1.28 2.91
N SER A 489 -21.74 -1.74 4.11
CA SER A 489 -20.94 -0.93 5.02
C SER A 489 -20.29 -1.69 6.17
N VAL A 490 -19.41 -0.99 6.90
CA VAL A 490 -18.73 -1.52 8.08
C VAL A 490 -19.72 -1.74 9.22
N PRO A 491 -19.71 -2.92 9.87
CA PRO A 491 -20.50 -3.15 11.06
C PRO A 491 -20.00 -2.27 12.21
N GLN A 492 -20.90 -1.44 12.73
CA GLN A 492 -20.61 -0.51 13.82
C GLN A 492 -21.55 -0.70 15.01
N GLN A 493 -22.77 -1.18 14.77
CA GLN A 493 -23.83 -1.32 15.77
C GLN A 493 -23.73 -2.65 16.52
N LYS A 494 -23.99 -2.65 17.82
CA LYS A 494 -23.93 -3.87 18.65
C LYS A 494 -24.95 -4.91 18.18
N GLU A 495 -26.12 -4.45 17.78
CA GLU A 495 -27.26 -5.26 17.35
C GLU A 495 -26.94 -6.04 16.09
N TRP A 496 -26.06 -5.52 15.21
CA TRP A 496 -25.64 -6.23 14.01
C TRP A 496 -24.80 -7.46 14.34
N TRP A 497 -23.85 -7.29 15.27
CA TRP A 497 -23.03 -8.41 15.75
C TRP A 497 -23.90 -9.51 16.34
N GLN A 498 -24.88 -9.15 17.19
CA GLN A 498 -25.80 -10.10 17.80
C GLN A 498 -26.69 -10.80 16.76
N ALA A 499 -27.20 -10.07 15.78
CA ALA A 499 -28.01 -10.63 14.70
C ALA A 499 -27.22 -11.63 13.83
N TRP A 500 -25.90 -11.49 13.75
CA TRP A 500 -25.01 -12.44 13.09
C TRP A 500 -24.42 -13.51 14.04
N GLY A 501 -24.87 -13.56 15.30
CA GLY A 501 -24.44 -14.57 16.27
C GLY A 501 -23.10 -14.28 16.97
N PHE A 502 -22.66 -13.02 16.99
CA PHE A 502 -21.47 -12.58 17.73
C PHE A 502 -21.86 -11.83 19.00
N ASP A 503 -21.16 -12.11 20.10
CA ASP A 503 -21.36 -11.41 21.39
C ASP A 503 -20.94 -9.92 21.34
N GLY A 504 -20.13 -9.55 20.35
CA GLY A 504 -19.67 -8.18 20.13
C GLY A 504 -18.66 -8.04 18.98
N PRO A 505 -18.10 -6.83 18.78
CA PRO A 505 -17.16 -6.54 17.71
C PRO A 505 -15.92 -7.44 17.71
N GLN A 506 -15.55 -7.94 16.54
CA GLN A 506 -14.40 -8.82 16.34
C GLN A 506 -13.23 -8.06 15.70
N ARG A 507 -12.00 -8.25 16.20
CA ARG A 507 -10.80 -7.52 15.71
C ARG A 507 -10.38 -7.95 14.30
N GLU A 508 -10.57 -9.20 13.93
CA GLU A 508 -10.19 -9.78 12.64
C GLU A 508 -11.40 -10.17 11.80
N PHE A 509 -12.51 -9.45 11.98
CA PHE A 509 -13.73 -9.70 11.23
C PHE A 509 -13.50 -9.54 9.73
N GLN A 510 -14.17 -10.40 8.96
CA GLN A 510 -14.17 -10.36 7.50
C GLN A 510 -15.63 -10.17 7.05
N GLU A 511 -15.97 -8.93 6.71
CA GLU A 511 -17.30 -8.53 6.21
C GLU A 511 -17.62 -9.23 4.88
N GLY A 512 -16.58 -9.45 4.08
CA GLY A 512 -16.61 -10.34 2.93
C GLY A 512 -15.41 -11.28 2.96
N ARG A 513 -15.48 -12.38 2.22
CA ARG A 513 -14.38 -13.35 2.12
C ARG A 513 -14.42 -14.13 0.82
N ILE A 514 -13.26 -14.56 0.36
CA ILE A 514 -13.15 -15.53 -0.73
C ILE A 514 -13.32 -16.93 -0.12
N THR A 515 -14.48 -17.56 -0.36
CA THR A 515 -14.84 -18.89 0.16
C THR A 515 -14.31 -20.03 -0.69
N ALA A 516 -14.05 -19.78 -1.98
CA ALA A 516 -13.41 -20.74 -2.88
C ALA A 516 -12.50 -20.03 -3.87
N TYR A 517 -11.38 -20.66 -4.21
CA TYR A 517 -10.39 -20.14 -5.16
C TYR A 517 -9.72 -21.30 -5.89
N ARG A 518 -9.65 -21.23 -7.22
CA ARG A 518 -8.98 -22.23 -8.05
C ARG A 518 -8.33 -21.58 -9.27
N THR A 519 -7.13 -22.04 -9.61
CA THR A 519 -6.46 -21.72 -10.87
C THR A 519 -6.34 -22.97 -11.73
N HIS A 520 -6.44 -22.79 -13.04
CA HIS A 520 -6.33 -23.85 -14.04
C HIS A 520 -5.76 -23.25 -15.35
N PRO A 521 -5.07 -24.02 -16.22
CA PRO A 521 -4.60 -23.51 -17.50
C PRO A 521 -5.71 -22.88 -18.37
N ALA A 522 -6.93 -23.42 -18.30
CA ALA A 522 -8.08 -22.94 -19.07
C ALA A 522 -8.95 -21.88 -18.37
N PHE A 523 -8.95 -21.83 -17.04
CA PHE A 523 -9.79 -20.88 -16.30
C PHE A 523 -9.22 -20.54 -14.92
N ASP A 524 -9.67 -19.43 -14.36
CA ASP A 524 -9.54 -19.14 -12.93
C ASP A 524 -10.92 -18.93 -12.31
N TYR A 525 -11.05 -19.22 -11.03
CA TYR A 525 -12.31 -19.18 -10.31
C TYR A 525 -12.09 -18.57 -8.92
N ALA A 526 -12.99 -17.69 -8.54
CA ALA A 526 -13.14 -17.20 -7.18
C ALA A 526 -14.62 -17.14 -6.79
N CYS A 527 -14.94 -17.52 -5.55
CA CYS A 527 -16.25 -17.33 -4.95
C CYS A 527 -16.11 -16.36 -3.78
N GLY A 528 -16.82 -15.23 -3.82
CA GLY A 528 -16.93 -14.29 -2.72
C GLY A 528 -18.25 -14.47 -1.98
N ASP A 529 -18.22 -14.34 -0.66
CA ASP A 529 -19.38 -14.23 0.22
C ASP A 529 -19.32 -12.88 0.94
N ALA A 530 -20.35 -12.06 0.77
CA ALA A 530 -20.45 -10.72 1.35
C ALA A 530 -21.63 -10.57 2.31
N PHE A 531 -22.15 -11.67 2.88
CA PHE A 531 -23.30 -11.64 3.79
C PHE A 531 -23.15 -10.60 4.91
N HIS A 532 -21.97 -10.55 5.55
CA HIS A 532 -21.68 -9.59 6.62
C HIS A 532 -21.30 -8.18 6.14
N SER A 533 -21.40 -7.91 4.85
CA SER A 533 -21.20 -6.56 4.29
C SER A 533 -22.50 -5.75 4.25
N TYR A 534 -23.66 -6.39 4.38
CA TYR A 534 -24.99 -5.75 4.34
C TYR A 534 -25.63 -5.73 5.72
N PRO A 535 -26.54 -4.77 6.02
CA PRO A 535 -27.28 -4.79 7.27
C PRO A 535 -27.99 -6.13 7.53
N PRO A 536 -28.03 -6.61 8.79
CA PRO A 536 -28.77 -7.81 9.12
C PRO A 536 -30.24 -7.73 8.67
N GLY A 537 -30.74 -8.83 8.10
CA GLY A 537 -32.11 -8.92 7.60
C GLY A 537 -32.34 -8.27 6.22
N TRP A 538 -31.30 -7.78 5.54
CA TRP A 538 -31.42 -7.32 4.15
C TRP A 538 -31.20 -8.44 3.13
N VAL A 539 -30.36 -9.41 3.47
CA VAL A 539 -30.05 -10.59 2.66
C VAL A 539 -30.07 -11.82 3.55
N GLU A 540 -30.43 -12.95 2.98
CA GLU A 540 -30.26 -14.30 3.56
C GLU A 540 -29.04 -15.00 2.94
N GLU A 541 -28.73 -14.69 1.69
CA GLU A 541 -27.55 -15.18 0.98
C GLU A 541 -27.10 -14.11 -0.03
N ILE A 542 -25.80 -13.86 -0.15
CA ILE A 542 -25.23 -13.02 -1.20
C ILE A 542 -23.81 -13.47 -1.54
N THR A 543 -23.71 -14.24 -2.63
CA THR A 543 -22.43 -14.75 -3.12
C THR A 543 -22.23 -14.41 -4.59
N ARG A 544 -20.97 -14.21 -4.99
CA ARG A 544 -20.55 -14.03 -6.38
C ARG A 544 -19.51 -15.06 -6.75
N GLN A 545 -19.77 -15.82 -7.79
CA GLN A 545 -18.82 -16.66 -8.47
C GLN A 545 -18.27 -15.89 -9.68
N PHE A 546 -16.98 -15.56 -9.63
CA PHE A 546 -16.25 -14.86 -10.68
C PHE A 546 -15.32 -15.85 -11.39
N ILE A 547 -15.69 -16.22 -12.62
CA ILE A 547 -14.97 -17.20 -13.43
C ILE A 547 -14.32 -16.47 -14.60
N TYR A 548 -13.02 -16.61 -14.74
CA TYR A 548 -12.26 -16.13 -15.88
C TYR A 548 -11.87 -17.29 -16.79
N ILE A 549 -12.55 -17.45 -17.92
CA ILE A 549 -12.22 -18.41 -18.97
C ILE A 549 -11.21 -17.76 -19.90
N LYS A 550 -10.00 -18.32 -19.92
CA LYS A 550 -8.85 -17.69 -20.56
C LYS A 550 -8.98 -17.74 -22.10
N PRO A 551 -8.55 -16.69 -22.82
CA PRO A 551 -7.95 -15.47 -22.30
C PRO A 551 -8.92 -14.31 -22.06
N ASP A 552 -10.19 -14.38 -22.48
CA ASP A 552 -10.99 -13.14 -22.68
C ASP A 552 -12.44 -13.20 -22.20
N VAL A 553 -12.88 -14.30 -21.59
CA VAL A 553 -14.28 -14.47 -21.20
C VAL A 553 -14.41 -14.48 -19.69
N PHE A 554 -15.32 -13.66 -19.18
CA PHE A 554 -15.70 -13.66 -17.77
C PHE A 554 -17.16 -14.10 -17.61
N VAL A 555 -17.41 -14.99 -16.66
CA VAL A 555 -18.75 -15.35 -16.20
C VAL A 555 -18.89 -14.84 -14.77
N VAL A 556 -19.90 -14.00 -14.56
CA VAL A 556 -20.30 -13.51 -13.24
C VAL A 556 -21.62 -14.19 -12.92
N TYR A 557 -21.60 -15.06 -11.92
CA TYR A 557 -22.81 -15.72 -11.42
C TYR A 557 -23.04 -15.25 -9.99
N ASP A 558 -24.18 -14.61 -9.77
CA ASP A 558 -24.59 -14.08 -8.47
C ASP A 558 -25.74 -14.89 -7.93
N ARG A 559 -25.62 -15.31 -6.67
CA ARG A 559 -26.74 -15.87 -5.92
C ARG A 559 -27.08 -14.91 -4.80
N VAL A 560 -28.27 -14.33 -4.89
CA VAL A 560 -28.79 -13.36 -3.93
C VAL A 560 -30.17 -13.80 -3.50
N THR A 561 -30.34 -14.02 -2.20
CA THR A 561 -31.63 -14.31 -1.56
C THR A 561 -31.94 -13.16 -0.61
N VAL A 562 -33.09 -12.52 -0.80
CA VAL A 562 -33.58 -11.42 0.05
C VAL A 562 -34.89 -11.86 0.73
N PRO A 563 -35.13 -11.47 1.99
CA PRO A 563 -36.38 -11.78 2.67
C PRO A 563 -37.62 -11.24 1.95
N ASP A 564 -38.78 -11.87 2.19
CA ASP A 564 -40.05 -11.39 1.66
C ASP A 564 -40.32 -9.93 2.05
N GLY A 565 -40.73 -9.12 1.07
CA GLY A 565 -40.98 -7.68 1.26
C GLY A 565 -39.73 -6.79 1.19
N LYS A 566 -38.52 -7.36 1.04
CA LYS A 566 -37.33 -6.57 0.69
C LYS A 566 -37.30 -6.21 -0.79
N GLU A 567 -36.66 -5.08 -1.06
CA GLU A 567 -36.46 -4.59 -2.42
C GLU A 567 -35.51 -5.48 -3.21
N GLN A 568 -35.65 -5.44 -4.53
CA GLN A 568 -34.91 -6.31 -5.43
C GLN A 568 -33.42 -5.93 -5.46
N PRO A 569 -32.52 -6.93 -5.55
CA PRO A 569 -31.11 -6.66 -5.79
C PRO A 569 -30.88 -5.91 -7.10
N CYS A 570 -29.94 -4.96 -7.09
CA CYS A 570 -29.44 -4.26 -8.27
C CYS A 570 -28.02 -4.70 -8.57
N TRP A 571 -27.78 -5.16 -9.80
CA TRP A 571 -26.45 -5.49 -10.30
C TRP A 571 -25.85 -4.29 -11.03
N LEU A 572 -24.61 -3.93 -10.68
CA LEU A 572 -23.94 -2.74 -11.19
C LEU A 572 -22.81 -3.09 -12.18
N LEU A 573 -22.75 -2.33 -13.27
CA LEU A 573 -21.61 -2.30 -14.19
C LEU A 573 -21.33 -0.87 -14.63
N HIS A 574 -20.09 -0.44 -14.41
CA HIS A 574 -19.56 0.88 -14.69
C HIS A 574 -18.59 0.80 -15.87
N SER A 575 -18.74 1.74 -16.80
CA SER A 575 -17.92 1.93 -17.98
C SER A 575 -17.59 3.41 -18.15
N LEU A 576 -16.53 3.72 -18.92
CA LEU A 576 -16.17 5.11 -19.25
C LEU A 576 -17.08 5.72 -20.33
N ARG A 577 -17.68 4.88 -21.19
CA ARG A 577 -18.65 5.30 -22.22
C ARG A 577 -20.04 4.85 -21.81
N GLU A 578 -21.05 5.52 -22.37
CA GLU A 578 -22.42 5.03 -22.31
C GLU A 578 -22.48 3.62 -22.94
N PRO A 579 -22.83 2.61 -22.14
CA PRO A 579 -22.84 1.24 -22.62
C PRO A 579 -24.03 0.99 -23.53
N ARG A 580 -23.84 0.16 -24.55
CA ARG A 580 -24.93 -0.26 -25.44
C ARG A 580 -25.57 -1.53 -24.91
N SER A 581 -26.89 -1.60 -24.91
CA SER A 581 -27.63 -2.79 -24.47
C SER A 581 -27.41 -4.03 -25.36
N ARG A 582 -26.85 -3.86 -26.57
CA ARG A 582 -26.45 -4.92 -27.52
C ARG A 582 -25.26 -4.48 -28.36
N GLY A 583 -24.46 -5.45 -28.81
CA GLY A 583 -23.32 -5.24 -29.71
C GLY A 583 -21.96 -5.46 -29.04
N ALA A 584 -20.87 -5.19 -29.78
CA ALA A 584 -19.52 -5.26 -29.26
C ALA A 584 -19.05 -3.87 -28.78
N GLU A 585 -18.36 -3.84 -27.64
CA GLU A 585 -17.64 -2.68 -27.15
C GLU A 585 -16.14 -2.90 -27.26
N ARG A 586 -15.36 -1.82 -27.42
CA ARG A 586 -13.91 -1.85 -27.35
C ARG A 586 -13.43 -0.88 -26.28
N ALA A 587 -12.28 -1.20 -25.68
CA ALA A 587 -11.62 -0.29 -24.77
C ALA A 587 -11.25 1.02 -25.47
N LEU A 588 -11.21 2.09 -24.67
CA LEU A 588 -10.63 3.35 -25.07
C LEU A 588 -9.12 3.29 -24.96
N SER A 589 -8.42 3.81 -25.98
CA SER A 589 -7.02 4.17 -25.81
C SER A 589 -6.89 5.38 -24.85
N PRO A 590 -5.72 5.58 -24.21
CA PRO A 590 -5.46 6.80 -23.45
C PRO A 590 -5.74 8.09 -24.25
N ASP A 591 -5.41 8.11 -25.54
CA ASP A 591 -5.66 9.27 -26.41
C ASP A 591 -7.16 9.50 -26.68
N GLU A 592 -7.95 8.42 -26.74
CA GLU A 592 -9.41 8.49 -26.93
C GLU A 592 -10.18 8.82 -25.66
N ILE A 593 -9.61 8.48 -24.50
CA ILE A 593 -10.07 9.03 -23.22
C ILE A 593 -9.83 10.55 -23.26
N GLY A 594 -8.71 10.97 -23.84
CA GLY A 594 -8.37 12.36 -24.12
C GLY A 594 -8.22 13.22 -22.86
N PRO A 595 -7.94 14.52 -23.00
CA PRO A 595 -8.34 15.48 -21.99
C PRO A 595 -9.86 15.33 -21.78
N GLN A 596 -10.37 15.49 -20.57
CA GLN A 596 -11.84 15.58 -20.44
C GLN A 596 -12.34 16.81 -21.20
N PHE A 597 -13.55 16.78 -21.76
CA PHE A 597 -14.14 17.86 -22.54
C PHE A 597 -15.52 18.21 -21.98
N LEU A 598 -15.87 19.50 -22.03
CA LEU A 598 -17.22 19.96 -21.73
C LEU A 598 -18.08 19.84 -23.00
N TRP A 599 -19.22 19.16 -22.89
CA TRP A 599 -20.23 19.14 -23.95
C TRP A 599 -21.34 20.14 -23.64
N ASP A 600 -21.46 21.21 -24.44
CA ASP A 600 -22.42 22.31 -24.22
C ASP A 600 -23.77 22.12 -24.94
N GLY A 601 -23.98 20.95 -25.55
CA GLY A 601 -25.15 20.64 -26.37
C GLY A 601 -24.98 20.95 -27.87
N LYS A 602 -23.86 21.57 -28.29
CA LYS A 602 -23.54 21.87 -29.70
C LYS A 602 -22.13 21.46 -30.10
N GLN A 603 -21.14 21.61 -29.22
CA GLN A 603 -19.73 21.27 -29.51
C GLN A 603 -18.96 20.78 -28.27
N ALA A 604 -17.82 20.11 -28.52
CA ALA A 604 -16.91 19.66 -27.48
C ALA A 604 -15.84 20.74 -27.21
N ASN A 605 -15.83 21.29 -25.99
CA ASN A 605 -14.90 22.33 -25.57
C ASN A 605 -13.77 21.76 -24.69
N PRO A 606 -12.48 22.05 -24.98
CA PRO A 606 -11.35 21.64 -24.13
C PRO A 606 -11.54 22.06 -22.68
N HIS A 607 -11.36 21.15 -21.73
CA HIS A 607 -11.67 21.40 -20.33
C HIS A 607 -10.45 21.95 -19.56
N PRO A 608 -10.44 23.23 -19.14
CA PRO A 608 -9.27 23.81 -18.46
C PRO A 608 -9.18 23.46 -16.97
N ASN A 609 -10.29 23.04 -16.33
CA ASN A 609 -10.37 22.62 -14.93
C ASN A 609 -11.47 21.55 -14.71
N PRO A 610 -11.23 20.24 -14.92
CA PRO A 610 -12.27 19.20 -14.79
C PRO A 610 -12.96 19.27 -13.42
N GLY A 611 -14.28 19.45 -13.41
CA GLY A 611 -15.01 19.76 -12.18
C GLY A 611 -16.52 19.53 -12.28
N GLY A 612 -16.98 18.37 -11.83
CA GLY A 612 -18.38 17.94 -11.74
C GLY A 612 -19.14 18.39 -10.48
N HIS A 613 -20.32 18.97 -10.63
CA HIS A 613 -21.47 19.06 -9.71
C HIS A 613 -22.19 17.70 -9.68
N PHE A 614 -22.95 17.42 -8.61
CA PHE A 614 -23.62 16.13 -8.41
C PHE A 614 -25.13 16.30 -8.17
N ALA A 615 -25.93 15.52 -8.89
CA ALA A 615 -27.34 15.28 -8.55
C ALA A 615 -27.68 13.79 -8.73
N MET A 616 -28.42 13.23 -7.76
CA MET A 616 -29.05 11.92 -7.89
C MET A 616 -30.47 12.07 -8.40
N GLY A 617 -30.83 11.31 -9.44
CA GLY A 617 -32.21 11.19 -9.92
C GLY A 617 -32.46 9.83 -10.55
N GLY A 618 -33.37 9.03 -9.96
CA GLY A 618 -33.84 7.78 -10.57
C GLY A 618 -32.77 6.68 -10.67
N ASP A 619 -32.48 6.20 -11.88
CA ASP A 619 -31.58 5.07 -12.19
C ASP A 619 -30.21 5.53 -12.76
N SER A 620 -29.93 6.82 -12.67
CA SER A 620 -28.75 7.46 -13.25
C SER A 620 -28.13 8.43 -12.26
N PHE A 621 -26.81 8.64 -12.39
CA PHE A 621 -26.17 9.79 -11.77
C PHE A 621 -25.67 10.74 -12.85
N LEU A 622 -25.91 12.02 -12.60
CA LEU A 622 -25.52 13.08 -13.50
C LEU A 622 -24.42 13.90 -12.80
N VAL A 623 -23.25 13.96 -13.43
CA VAL A 623 -22.10 14.76 -12.98
C VAL A 623 -22.03 16.02 -13.86
N GLU A 624 -22.52 17.17 -13.40
CA GLU A 624 -22.51 18.41 -14.22
C GLU A 624 -21.12 19.04 -14.22
N SER A 625 -20.42 19.14 -15.34
CA SER A 625 -19.08 19.73 -15.33
C SER A 625 -19.12 21.24 -15.57
N GLY A 626 -18.56 22.08 -14.66
CA GLY A 626 -18.71 23.55 -14.74
C GLY A 626 -17.69 24.40 -13.94
N SER A 627 -17.55 25.68 -14.30
CA SER A 627 -16.72 26.70 -13.62
C SER A 627 -17.49 27.42 -12.50
N HIS A 628 -16.81 28.15 -11.61
CA HIS A 628 -17.38 28.67 -10.34
C HIS A 628 -18.42 29.79 -10.50
N THR A 629 -18.70 30.20 -11.74
CA THR A 629 -19.53 31.37 -12.03
C THR A 629 -20.82 31.08 -12.80
N GLU A 630 -21.06 29.85 -13.29
CA GLU A 630 -22.29 29.52 -14.03
C GLU A 630 -22.82 28.12 -13.68
N VAL A 631 -24.02 28.05 -13.10
CA VAL A 631 -24.80 26.82 -12.88
C VAL A 631 -25.61 26.52 -14.15
N GLY A 632 -25.62 25.27 -14.64
CA GLY A 632 -26.62 24.79 -15.61
C GLY A 632 -26.17 24.48 -17.05
N LYS A 633 -24.97 23.94 -17.32
CA LYS A 633 -24.50 23.71 -18.72
C LYS A 633 -23.83 22.35 -19.05
N GLY A 634 -24.36 21.23 -18.51
CA GLY A 634 -24.17 19.89 -19.12
C GLY A 634 -23.63 18.81 -18.17
N TRP A 635 -24.03 17.55 -18.41
CA TRP A 635 -23.88 16.42 -17.48
C TRP A 635 -23.10 15.23 -18.08
N LEU A 636 -22.12 14.68 -17.35
CA LEU A 636 -21.65 13.30 -17.52
C LEU A 636 -22.68 12.39 -16.85
N MET A 637 -23.51 11.76 -17.68
CA MET A 637 -24.44 10.75 -17.23
C MET A 637 -23.71 9.43 -17.10
N VAL A 638 -23.54 8.95 -15.88
CA VAL A 638 -23.18 7.57 -15.66
C VAL A 638 -24.43 6.86 -15.21
N ARG A 639 -24.84 5.90 -16.02
CA ARG A 639 -26.04 5.13 -15.78
C ARG A 639 -25.65 3.83 -15.12
N THR A 640 -26.25 3.54 -13.98
CA THR A 640 -26.29 2.17 -13.49
C THR A 640 -27.07 1.36 -14.52
N LEU A 641 -26.44 0.35 -15.11
CA LEU A 641 -27.13 -0.55 -16.03
C LEU A 641 -28.13 -1.41 -15.25
N PHE A 642 -29.35 -0.93 -15.11
CA PHE A 642 -30.47 -1.80 -14.73
C PHE A 642 -30.91 -2.56 -15.97
N PRO A 643 -30.81 -3.89 -16.01
CA PRO A 643 -31.43 -4.64 -17.10
C PRO A 643 -32.93 -4.35 -17.06
N LYS A 644 -33.49 -3.84 -18.16
CA LYS A 644 -34.94 -3.68 -18.30
C LYS A 644 -35.58 -5.04 -18.05
N VAL A 645 -36.77 -5.10 -17.45
CA VAL A 645 -37.49 -6.36 -17.19
C VAL A 645 -37.56 -7.24 -18.46
N ALA A 646 -37.77 -6.64 -19.63
CA ALA A 646 -37.81 -7.33 -20.93
C ALA A 646 -36.43 -7.79 -21.47
N ALA A 647 -35.32 -7.31 -20.90
CA ALA A 647 -33.96 -7.74 -21.20
C ALA A 647 -33.44 -8.79 -20.19
N CYS A 648 -34.19 -9.05 -19.11
CA CYS A 648 -33.93 -10.14 -18.18
C CYS A 648 -34.56 -11.43 -18.71
N GLU A 649 -33.74 -12.38 -19.15
CA GLU A 649 -34.23 -13.73 -19.41
C GLU A 649 -34.28 -14.52 -18.09
N ARG A 650 -35.48 -14.64 -17.51
CA ARG A 650 -35.72 -15.49 -16.35
C ARG A 650 -36.09 -16.89 -16.84
N ARG A 651 -35.12 -17.82 -16.83
CA ARG A 651 -35.39 -19.25 -17.03
C ARG A 651 -35.16 -20.00 -15.74
N LYS A 652 -36.20 -20.71 -15.26
CA LYS A 652 -36.04 -21.73 -14.23
C LYS A 652 -35.29 -22.91 -14.86
N ILE A 653 -34.04 -23.13 -14.45
CA ILE A 653 -33.25 -24.29 -14.89
C ILE A 653 -33.21 -25.29 -13.73
N GLY A 654 -34.13 -26.26 -13.73
CA GLY A 654 -34.19 -27.37 -12.77
C GLY A 654 -34.83 -27.04 -11.41
N GLY A 655 -35.55 -28.01 -10.83
CA GLY A 655 -36.30 -27.92 -9.57
C GLY A 655 -37.81 -27.76 -9.78
N GLN A 656 -38.63 -28.49 -9.01
CA GLN A 656 -40.10 -28.39 -9.06
C GLN A 656 -40.59 -26.98 -8.77
#